data_AF-A0A323U3G5-F1
#
_entry.id   AF-A0A323U3G5-F1
#
_cell.length_a   1.000
_cell.length_b   1.000
_cell.length_c   1.000
_cell.angle_alpha   90.00
_cell.angle_beta   90.00
_cell.angle_gamma   90.00
#
_symmetry.space_group_name_H-M   'P 1'
#
loop_
_entity.id
_entity.type
_entity.pdbx_description
1 polymer ?
#
loop_
_entity_poly.entity_id
_entity_poly.type
_entity_poly.pdbx_seq_one_letter_code
_entity_poly.pdbx_strand_id
1 'polypeptide(L)'
;MGCWAWFLLLGAAFGQSLNLPAEARVGQGLEVVAQGFPPGAYTLEIRGPNGLQQVNVQAQQGGFKSRFIPGVPGEYRVQVSVSGRLIEAQTRVLALSQTPQSSPAAPIAPPVLKADGLAVGDWHLPLKGQWSQPKVMGTRAFIYQGPLVLELDLTRPAVVAHYYPPAEVRVLETDPEPAVQLANGLRLPLAQLGGRPYEGSWDSLAVIRDYREHLKAQGAQALDLALNAPRPYWAYFATPPEEITPADLEAIGKDLLSRGHRPELRWGGPGLMRWLTPWTAQVFAARRQGLEASLAWSEFFLKYMPQFPGSRRLFAEQADWLEAQGRPDLAERYRVVLRQLEAWSVPFSVATAKAWAWMAVILYAILAVYLTLIYLPNQTRDLRGQGGWLLSWLRNPLLRLRHTVLAYASFGERLLFVLLFALAGGSLLLAGLASRVEQVYTQDALSRGTLRSQAAQEALRALSTSATSMVDALLGYSLKTDNPEQARRLLEKAPSWAFVLVNRGEPQDLKRAYQIAPGYVPAREALGLGGDFWTDVYRAAGVPREGVPTPRLVWIALLQSSAQALQHDFLHTWTALPLWDREWMAWGSAMLFLLVMLYHLLSFLIPRPRNAPAHRGWKRWVQLVFPGSPWYGHGWGVLILVGVALGAWSWYQGDGRGMYGFIAALVIHLVSWALRYGRRSTT
;
A
#
# COMPACT_ATOMS: atom_id res chain seq x y z
N MET A 1 -22.99 34.82 68.25
CA MET A 1 -21.69 34.61 68.93
C MET A 1 -21.62 33.16 69.34
N GLY A 2 -20.61 32.44 68.87
CA GLY A 2 -20.43 31.02 69.16
C GLY A 2 -20.05 30.20 67.92
N CYS A 3 -18.82 29.69 67.95
CA CYS A 3 -18.37 28.42 67.38
C CYS A 3 -18.52 28.18 65.88
N TRP A 4 -17.47 28.50 65.10
CA TRP A 4 -16.82 27.51 64.25
C TRP A 4 -15.30 27.63 64.41
N ALA A 5 -14.81 26.71 65.22
CA ALA A 5 -13.43 26.47 65.56
C ALA A 5 -12.70 25.76 64.41
N TRP A 6 -11.43 26.11 64.24
CA TRP A 6 -10.36 25.12 64.10
C TRP A 6 -10.22 24.32 62.79
N PHE A 7 -10.12 24.99 61.64
CA PHE A 7 -9.63 24.33 60.41
C PHE A 7 -8.52 25.05 59.63
N LEU A 8 -7.86 26.07 60.20
CA LEU A 8 -6.81 26.84 59.50
C LEU A 8 -5.50 27.01 60.29
N LEU A 9 -5.13 26.02 61.11
CA LEU A 9 -3.81 25.93 61.75
C LEU A 9 -3.21 24.53 61.63
N LEU A 10 -3.14 24.03 60.39
CA LEU A 10 -2.18 22.98 60.00
C LEU A 10 -1.30 23.54 58.88
N GLY A 11 -0.69 24.70 59.15
CA GLY A 11 0.46 25.17 58.40
C GLY A 11 1.60 24.18 58.61
N ALA A 12 2.05 23.58 57.51
CA ALA A 12 3.10 22.59 57.45
C ALA A 12 4.32 23.01 58.30
N ALA A 13 4.48 22.34 59.44
CA ALA A 13 5.76 22.29 60.13
C ALA A 13 6.72 21.47 59.25
N PHE A 14 7.34 22.12 58.26
CA PHE A 14 8.50 21.57 57.56
C PHE A 14 9.68 21.55 58.53
N GLY A 15 9.67 20.56 59.42
CA GLY A 15 10.84 20.20 60.22
C GLY A 15 11.93 19.68 59.30
N GLN A 16 13.18 20.01 59.61
CA GLN A 16 14.36 19.42 58.97
C GLN A 16 14.24 17.89 59.04
N SER A 17 14.38 17.21 57.91
CA SER A 17 14.26 15.76 57.83
C SER A 17 15.41 15.14 57.04
N LEU A 18 15.82 13.96 57.47
CA LEU A 18 16.72 13.07 56.75
C LEU A 18 15.90 11.90 56.24
N ASN A 19 15.82 11.76 54.92
CA ASN A 19 15.14 10.65 54.27
C ASN A 19 16.17 9.63 53.79
N LEU A 20 15.94 8.38 54.21
CA LEU A 20 16.67 7.19 53.82
C LEU A 20 15.66 6.06 53.61
N PRO A 21 15.91 5.15 52.65
CA PRO A 21 15.09 3.95 52.52
C PRO A 21 15.18 3.10 53.80
N ALA A 22 14.06 2.53 54.23
CA ALA A 22 14.00 1.71 55.45
C ALA A 22 14.89 0.45 55.37
N GLU A 23 15.09 -0.07 54.16
CA GLU A 23 15.91 -1.24 53.87
C GLU A 23 16.88 -0.99 52.73
N ALA A 24 18.06 -1.59 52.83
CA ALA A 24 19.16 -1.47 51.88
C ALA A 24 19.92 -2.79 51.74
N ARG A 25 20.78 -2.90 50.73
CA ARG A 25 21.68 -4.06 50.56
C ARG A 25 23.14 -3.63 50.60
N VAL A 26 24.01 -4.47 51.14
CA VAL A 26 25.48 -4.26 51.07
C VAL A 26 25.89 -4.05 49.61
N GLY A 27 26.80 -3.11 49.35
CA GLY A 27 27.27 -2.79 48.00
C GLY A 27 26.31 -1.95 47.13
N GLN A 28 25.05 -1.76 47.53
CA GLN A 28 24.13 -0.84 46.88
C GLN A 28 24.36 0.58 47.40
N GLY A 29 24.56 1.55 46.51
CA GLY A 29 24.71 2.95 46.92
C GLY A 29 23.39 3.54 47.40
N LEU A 30 23.35 3.97 48.66
CA LEU A 30 22.23 4.60 49.34
C LEU A 30 22.30 6.11 49.21
N GLU A 31 21.20 6.72 48.78
CA GLU A 31 21.05 8.16 48.71
C GLU A 31 20.39 8.68 50.00
N VAL A 32 21.09 9.56 50.70
CA VAL A 32 20.60 10.31 51.86
C VAL A 32 20.09 11.65 51.34
N VAL A 33 18.80 11.90 51.48
CA VAL A 33 18.18 13.15 51.05
C VAL A 33 17.79 13.96 52.27
N ALA A 34 18.42 15.12 52.44
CA ALA A 34 18.09 16.05 53.50
C ALA A 34 17.20 17.19 52.97
N GLN A 35 16.13 17.51 53.68
CA GLN A 35 15.20 18.60 53.34
C GLN A 35 15.01 19.53 54.53
N GLY A 36 14.84 20.83 54.26
CA GLY A 36 14.68 21.88 55.27
C GLY A 36 16.00 22.40 55.88
N PHE A 37 17.16 22.08 55.30
CA PHE A 37 18.47 22.47 55.83
C PHE A 37 18.89 23.86 55.32
N PRO A 38 19.30 24.80 56.20
CA PRO A 38 19.86 26.09 55.78
C PRO A 38 21.10 25.91 54.88
N PRO A 39 21.40 26.86 53.97
CA PRO A 39 22.64 26.81 53.21
C PRO A 39 23.87 26.81 54.12
N GLY A 40 24.74 25.81 53.97
CA GLY A 40 25.90 25.64 54.86
C GLY A 40 26.62 24.31 54.65
N ALA A 41 27.78 24.17 55.28
CA ALA A 41 28.51 22.91 55.36
C ALA A 41 28.08 22.14 56.62
N TYR A 42 27.73 20.87 56.47
CA TYR A 42 27.34 19.97 57.54
C TYR A 42 28.17 18.70 57.50
N THR A 43 28.35 18.05 58.65
CA THR A 43 29.01 16.75 58.76
C THR A 43 27.95 15.70 59.08
N LEU A 44 27.78 14.74 58.17
CA LEU A 44 26.97 13.54 58.39
C LEU A 44 27.79 12.51 59.15
N GLU A 45 27.27 12.06 60.29
CA GLU A 45 27.80 10.94 61.05
C GLU A 45 27.01 9.66 60.72
N ILE A 46 27.65 8.73 60.03
CA ILE A 46 27.08 7.43 59.67
C ILE A 46 27.67 6.39 60.64
N ARG A 47 26.88 5.94 61.61
CA ARG A 47 27.24 4.83 62.50
C ARG A 47 26.69 3.54 61.94
N GLY A 48 27.58 2.60 61.65
CA GLY A 48 27.21 1.24 61.27
C GLY A 48 28.06 0.19 62.00
N PRO A 49 27.89 -1.10 61.66
CA PRO A 49 28.62 -2.20 62.27
C PRO A 49 30.15 -2.09 62.15
N ASN A 50 30.64 -1.37 61.14
CA ASN A 50 32.06 -1.16 60.87
C ASN A 50 32.67 0.06 61.60
N GLY A 51 31.88 0.75 62.43
CA GLY A 51 32.29 1.98 63.12
C GLY A 51 31.63 3.24 62.58
N LEU A 52 32.16 4.39 63.02
CA LEU A 52 31.68 5.72 62.66
C LEU A 52 32.38 6.21 61.38
N GLN A 53 31.60 6.63 60.39
CA GLN A 53 32.10 7.32 59.19
C GLN A 53 31.53 8.74 59.14
N GLN A 54 32.39 9.71 58.85
CA GLN A 54 31.99 11.12 58.69
C GLN A 54 32.06 11.55 57.23
N VAL A 55 31.01 12.20 56.73
CA VAL A 55 30.93 12.72 55.37
C VAL A 55 30.55 14.20 55.40
N ASN A 56 31.39 15.05 54.83
CA ASN A 56 31.09 16.47 54.71
C ASN A 56 30.16 16.70 53.51
N VAL A 57 29.06 17.40 53.75
CA VAL A 57 28.03 17.72 52.76
C VAL A 57 27.72 19.20 52.77
N GLN A 58 27.35 19.72 51.60
CA GLN A 58 27.01 21.13 51.45
C GLN A 58 25.54 21.25 51.07
N ALA A 59 24.77 21.93 51.90
CA ALA A 59 23.35 22.19 51.64
C ALA A 59 23.21 23.39 50.69
N GLN A 60 22.48 23.20 49.60
CA GLN A 60 22.11 24.25 48.65
C GLN A 60 20.61 24.16 48.39
N GLN A 61 19.91 25.30 48.36
CA GLN A 61 18.47 25.36 48.11
C GLN A 61 17.60 24.54 49.10
N GLY A 62 17.92 24.61 50.40
CA GLY A 62 17.08 24.01 51.44
C GLY A 62 17.32 22.51 51.69
N GLY A 63 18.38 21.91 51.15
CA GLY A 63 18.68 20.49 51.34
C GLY A 63 20.04 20.06 50.77
N PHE A 64 20.37 18.78 50.93
CA PHE A 64 21.51 18.15 50.24
C PHE A 64 21.18 16.70 49.87
N LYS A 65 21.96 16.16 48.94
CA LYS A 65 21.95 14.74 48.56
C LYS A 65 23.34 14.18 48.73
N SER A 66 23.47 13.08 49.47
CA SER A 66 24.74 12.39 49.68
C SER A 66 24.59 10.91 49.41
N ARG A 67 25.62 10.27 48.85
CA ARG A 67 25.61 8.85 48.53
C ARG A 67 26.62 8.11 49.39
N PHE A 68 26.20 7.06 50.09
CA PHE A 68 27.10 6.16 50.80
C PHE A 68 26.86 4.71 50.39
N ILE A 69 27.91 3.88 50.45
CA ILE A 69 27.83 2.45 50.10
C ILE A 69 28.17 1.64 51.37
N PRO A 70 27.20 0.95 51.99
CA PRO A 70 27.47 0.14 53.17
C PRO A 70 28.24 -1.13 52.79
N GLY A 71 29.29 -1.45 53.55
CA GLY A 71 30.16 -2.60 53.31
C GLY A 71 29.79 -3.88 54.07
N VAL A 72 28.96 -3.80 55.12
CA VAL A 72 28.63 -4.93 56.01
C VAL A 72 27.15 -4.88 56.38
N PRO A 73 26.46 -6.03 56.55
CA PRO A 73 25.07 -6.05 57.00
C PRO A 73 24.91 -5.58 58.44
N GLY A 74 23.82 -4.86 58.70
CA GLY A 74 23.41 -4.43 60.04
C GLY A 74 22.61 -3.14 60.01
N GLU A 75 22.34 -2.59 61.19
CA GLU A 75 21.66 -1.30 61.30
C GLU A 75 22.64 -0.15 61.10
N TYR A 76 22.27 0.79 60.23
CA TYR A 76 23.01 2.01 60.00
C TYR A 76 22.16 3.19 60.49
N ARG A 77 22.77 4.04 61.31
CA ARG A 77 22.17 5.27 61.81
C ARG A 77 22.94 6.47 61.24
N VAL A 78 22.22 7.33 60.53
CA VAL A 78 22.76 8.55 59.93
C VAL A 78 22.30 9.73 60.78
N GLN A 79 23.24 10.52 61.29
CA GLN A 79 22.97 11.66 62.15
C GLN A 79 23.60 12.93 61.58
N VAL A 80 22.95 14.06 61.77
CA VAL A 80 23.49 15.39 61.45
C VAL A 80 23.08 16.36 62.55
N SER A 81 24.02 17.20 62.98
CA SER A 81 23.76 18.26 63.95
C SER A 81 23.47 19.57 63.21
N VAL A 82 22.31 20.18 63.50
CA VAL A 82 21.92 21.48 62.95
C VAL A 82 21.51 22.38 64.10
N SER A 83 22.25 23.47 64.32
CA SER A 83 21.95 24.46 65.37
C SER A 83 21.75 23.84 66.77
N GLY A 84 22.52 22.81 67.11
CA GLY A 84 22.43 22.10 68.39
C GLY A 84 21.36 21.01 68.47
N ARG A 85 20.54 20.82 67.42
CA ARG A 85 19.56 19.75 67.32
C ARG A 85 20.11 18.59 66.48
N LEU A 86 20.03 17.38 67.02
CA LEU A 86 20.40 16.16 66.33
C LEU A 86 19.21 15.64 65.51
N ILE A 87 19.42 15.40 64.22
CA ILE A 87 18.44 14.77 63.33
C ILE A 87 19.00 13.42 62.94
N GLU A 88 18.19 12.37 63.10
CA GLU A 88 18.60 11.01 62.81
C GLU A 88 17.66 10.30 61.83
N ALA A 89 18.24 9.45 60.99
CA ALA A 89 17.54 8.49 60.16
C ALA A 89 18.20 7.12 60.30
N GLN A 90 17.42 6.06 60.18
CA GLN A 90 17.89 4.70 60.34
C GLN A 90 17.54 3.88 59.09
N THR A 91 18.44 3.00 58.70
CA THR A 91 18.22 2.04 57.63
C THR A 91 18.79 0.69 58.03
N ARG A 92 18.08 -0.39 57.69
CA ARG A 92 18.56 -1.74 57.89
C ARG A 92 19.25 -2.21 56.61
N VAL A 93 20.57 -2.35 56.66
CA VAL A 93 21.35 -2.92 55.56
C VAL A 93 21.33 -4.43 55.69
N LEU A 94 20.60 -5.07 54.81
CA LEU A 94 20.60 -6.51 54.64
C LEU A 94 21.89 -6.94 53.97
N ALA A 95 22.37 -8.14 54.28
CA ALA A 95 23.52 -8.71 53.61
C ALA A 95 23.29 -8.64 52.10
N LEU A 96 24.38 -8.44 51.35
CA LEU A 96 24.37 -8.77 49.93
C LEU A 96 23.84 -10.20 49.91
N SER A 97 22.61 -10.39 49.40
CA SER A 97 22.19 -11.72 49.03
C SER A 97 23.27 -12.13 48.05
N GLN A 98 24.19 -12.97 48.52
CA GLN A 98 24.95 -13.84 47.64
C GLN A 98 23.91 -14.27 46.61
N THR A 99 24.20 -14.05 45.32
CA THR A 99 23.50 -14.71 44.20
C THR A 99 22.93 -15.97 44.77
N PRO A 100 21.60 -16.13 44.87
CA PRO A 100 21.04 -17.15 45.73
C PRO A 100 21.79 -18.42 45.40
N GLN A 101 22.63 -18.87 46.34
CA GLN A 101 22.87 -20.28 46.47
C GLN A 101 21.47 -20.77 46.70
N SER A 102 20.89 -21.20 45.60
CA SER A 102 19.67 -21.94 45.56
C SER A 102 19.72 -22.88 46.76
N SER A 103 18.84 -22.69 47.75
CA SER A 103 18.07 -23.86 48.21
C SER A 103 17.77 -24.61 46.92
N PRO A 104 18.30 -25.82 46.69
CA PRO A 104 18.45 -26.38 45.35
C PRO A 104 17.17 -26.07 44.60
N ALA A 105 17.24 -25.06 43.73
CA ALA A 105 16.12 -24.70 42.90
C ALA A 105 15.99 -25.98 42.12
N ALA A 106 14.85 -26.66 42.27
CA ALA A 106 14.58 -27.87 41.53
C ALA A 106 15.15 -27.63 40.13
N PRO A 107 16.15 -28.43 39.71
CA PRO A 107 17.01 -28.07 38.58
C PRO A 107 16.12 -27.60 37.45
N ILE A 108 16.26 -26.32 37.04
CA ILE A 108 15.43 -25.75 35.98
C ILE A 108 15.69 -26.62 34.77
N ALA A 109 14.71 -27.46 34.45
CA ALA A 109 14.88 -28.45 33.41
C ALA A 109 15.16 -27.68 32.11
N PRO A 110 16.25 -27.99 31.39
CA PRO A 110 16.55 -27.30 30.16
C PRO A 110 15.40 -27.55 29.17
N PRO A 111 14.89 -26.51 28.48
CA PRO A 111 13.88 -26.70 27.46
C PRO A 111 14.46 -27.54 26.31
N VAL A 112 13.79 -28.65 25.98
CA VAL A 112 14.19 -29.54 24.89
C VAL A 112 13.08 -29.63 23.88
N LEU A 113 13.38 -29.27 22.63
CA LEU A 113 12.45 -29.44 21.51
C LEU A 113 12.44 -30.91 21.06
N LYS A 114 11.29 -31.56 21.19
CA LYS A 114 11.01 -32.92 20.74
C LYS A 114 10.16 -32.90 19.46
N ALA A 115 9.97 -34.07 18.84
CA ALA A 115 9.18 -34.21 17.62
C ALA A 115 7.70 -33.83 17.78
N ASP A 116 7.17 -33.95 19.00
CA ASP A 116 5.77 -33.73 19.37
C ASP A 116 5.53 -32.40 20.11
N GLY A 117 6.58 -31.63 20.42
CA GLY A 117 6.44 -30.41 21.20
C GLY A 117 7.71 -29.94 21.92
N LEU A 118 7.57 -28.90 22.72
CA LEU A 118 8.62 -28.42 23.62
C LEU A 118 8.41 -28.98 25.02
N ALA A 119 9.43 -29.61 25.59
CA ALA A 119 9.39 -30.16 26.95
C ALA A 119 10.26 -29.35 27.92
N VAL A 120 9.73 -29.07 29.11
CA VAL A 120 10.44 -28.45 30.25
C VAL A 120 10.13 -29.28 31.50
N GLY A 121 10.98 -30.24 31.82
CA GLY A 121 10.69 -31.22 32.87
C GLY A 121 9.47 -32.07 32.50
N ASP A 122 8.46 -32.09 33.36
CA ASP A 122 7.19 -32.79 33.13
C ASP A 122 6.18 -31.96 32.32
N TRP A 123 6.46 -30.69 32.08
CA TRP A 123 5.61 -29.82 31.27
C TRP A 123 5.89 -30.02 29.78
N HIS A 124 4.83 -30.06 28.97
CA HIS A 124 4.90 -30.26 27.52
C HIS A 124 3.97 -29.29 26.79
N LEU A 125 4.53 -28.51 25.87
CA LEU A 125 3.78 -27.67 24.92
C LEU A 125 3.72 -28.38 23.57
N PRO A 126 2.54 -28.83 23.11
CA PRO A 126 2.43 -29.46 21.81
C PRO A 126 2.68 -28.43 20.70
N LEU A 127 3.64 -28.73 19.83
CA LEU A 127 4.04 -27.85 18.72
C LEU A 127 4.03 -28.63 17.41
N LYS A 128 3.50 -28.00 16.36
CA LYS A 128 3.46 -28.57 15.00
C LYS A 128 4.39 -27.76 14.10
N GLY A 129 5.21 -28.46 13.31
CA GLY A 129 6.09 -27.85 12.30
C GLY A 129 7.54 -27.67 12.76
N GLN A 130 8.31 -26.88 12.01
CA GLN A 130 9.74 -26.71 12.21
C GLN A 130 10.02 -25.49 13.10
N TRP A 131 9.95 -25.68 14.41
CA TRP A 131 10.31 -24.67 15.40
C TRP A 131 11.83 -24.59 15.59
N SER A 132 12.33 -23.40 15.93
CA SER A 132 13.74 -23.23 16.27
C SER A 132 14.12 -23.86 17.61
N GLN A 133 15.41 -24.15 17.77
CA GLN A 133 15.95 -24.62 19.05
C GLN A 133 15.77 -23.55 20.14
N PRO A 134 15.39 -23.93 21.38
CA PRO A 134 15.19 -23.00 22.47
C PRO A 134 16.44 -22.16 22.77
N LYS A 135 16.26 -20.84 22.82
CA LYS A 135 17.29 -19.90 23.27
C LYS A 135 16.98 -19.46 24.70
N VAL A 136 17.87 -19.78 25.64
CA VAL A 136 17.67 -19.51 27.07
C VAL A 136 18.38 -18.23 27.47
N MET A 137 17.68 -17.37 28.21
CA MET A 137 18.21 -16.15 28.82
C MET A 137 17.68 -16.01 30.25
N GLY A 138 18.52 -16.34 31.23
CA GLY A 138 18.10 -16.36 32.64
C GLY A 138 17.01 -17.41 32.89
N THR A 139 15.85 -16.95 33.37
CA THR A 139 14.67 -17.81 33.63
C THR A 139 13.69 -17.88 32.44
N ARG A 140 14.06 -17.31 31.29
CA ARG A 140 13.20 -17.26 30.11
C ARG A 140 13.78 -18.09 28.98
N ALA A 141 12.91 -18.69 28.18
CA ALA A 141 13.30 -19.30 26.92
C ALA A 141 12.49 -18.73 25.76
N PHE A 142 13.09 -18.73 24.58
CA PHE A 142 12.49 -18.19 23.37
C PHE A 142 12.60 -19.21 22.24
N ILE A 143 11.51 -19.41 21.53
CA ILE A 143 11.43 -20.22 20.30
C ILE A 143 10.66 -19.45 19.23
N TYR A 144 10.86 -19.80 17.96
CA TYR A 144 10.15 -19.16 16.87
C TYR A 144 9.84 -20.11 15.72
N GLN A 145 8.83 -19.74 14.95
CA GLN A 145 8.52 -20.31 13.64
C GLN A 145 7.86 -19.22 12.78
N GLY A 146 8.36 -19.02 11.55
CA GLY A 146 7.83 -17.97 10.66
C GLY A 146 7.81 -16.58 11.33
N PRO A 147 6.67 -15.86 11.33
CA PRO A 147 6.51 -14.56 11.99
C PRO A 147 5.94 -14.66 13.43
N LEU A 148 6.16 -15.78 14.13
CA LEU A 148 5.72 -15.98 15.53
C LEU A 148 6.92 -16.36 16.40
N VAL A 149 7.10 -15.63 17.50
CA VAL A 149 8.10 -15.92 18.55
C VAL A 149 7.35 -16.07 19.86
N LEU A 150 7.63 -17.15 20.57
CA LEU A 150 7.05 -17.47 21.88
C LEU A 150 8.09 -17.26 22.97
N GLU A 151 7.69 -16.59 24.05
CA GLU A 151 8.47 -16.48 25.28
C GLU A 151 7.87 -17.38 26.35
N LEU A 152 8.74 -18.15 26.99
CA LEU A 152 8.41 -19.12 28.03
C LEU A 152 9.03 -18.73 29.36
N ASP A 153 8.27 -18.87 30.45
CA ASP A 153 8.80 -18.83 31.81
C ASP A 153 9.24 -20.23 32.22
N LEU A 154 10.53 -20.42 32.52
CA LEU A 154 11.08 -21.73 32.91
C LEU A 154 10.85 -22.05 34.40
N THR A 155 10.51 -21.05 35.23
CA THR A 155 10.22 -21.27 36.66
C THR A 155 8.79 -21.76 36.89
N ARG A 156 7.87 -21.30 36.04
CA ARG A 156 6.49 -21.76 35.95
C ARG A 156 6.19 -22.05 34.48
N PRO A 157 6.54 -23.25 33.98
CA PRO A 157 6.42 -23.60 32.57
C PRO A 157 5.06 -23.21 31.97
N ALA A 158 5.07 -22.15 31.17
CA ALA A 158 3.94 -21.61 30.45
C ALA A 158 4.46 -20.64 29.36
N VAL A 159 3.69 -20.48 28.28
CA VAL A 159 3.92 -19.39 27.33
C VAL A 159 3.37 -18.10 27.94
N VAL A 160 4.24 -17.10 28.10
CA VAL A 160 3.94 -15.85 28.81
C VAL A 160 3.82 -14.64 27.89
N ALA A 161 4.40 -14.70 26.68
CA ALA A 161 4.24 -13.65 25.68
C ALA A 161 4.34 -14.19 24.25
N HIS A 162 3.58 -13.55 23.37
CA HIS A 162 3.70 -13.68 21.91
C HIS A 162 4.33 -12.43 21.34
N TYR A 163 5.36 -12.62 20.55
CA TYR A 163 5.92 -11.57 19.71
C TYR A 163 5.61 -11.90 18.25
N TYR A 164 5.19 -10.87 17.53
CA TYR A 164 4.80 -10.96 16.13
C TYR A 164 5.74 -10.07 15.32
N PRO A 165 6.87 -10.56 14.83
CA PRO A 165 7.73 -9.77 13.98
C PRO A 165 7.05 -9.43 12.64
N PRO A 166 7.37 -8.28 12.03
CA PRO A 166 6.73 -7.84 10.79
C PRO A 166 7.15 -8.65 9.55
N ALA A 167 8.03 -9.64 9.69
CA ALA A 167 8.41 -10.59 8.65
C ALA A 167 8.88 -11.90 9.29
N GLU A 168 9.17 -12.91 8.47
CA GLU A 168 9.67 -14.21 8.93
C GLU A 168 11.01 -14.06 9.66
N VAL A 169 11.14 -14.72 10.80
CA VAL A 169 12.38 -14.76 11.58
C VAL A 169 13.33 -15.78 10.97
N ARG A 170 14.55 -15.34 10.65
CA ARG A 170 15.65 -16.22 10.22
C ARG A 170 16.49 -16.67 11.39
N VAL A 171 16.80 -15.76 12.31
CA VAL A 171 17.65 -16.01 13.48
C VAL A 171 17.06 -15.30 14.69
N LEU A 172 17.17 -15.94 15.85
CA LEU A 172 16.83 -15.38 17.15
C LEU A 172 18.11 -15.29 18.00
N GLU A 173 18.39 -14.09 18.47
CA GLU A 173 19.52 -13.72 19.32
C GLU A 173 19.02 -13.38 20.72
N THR A 174 19.82 -13.66 21.74
CA THR A 174 19.50 -13.37 23.15
C THR A 174 20.61 -12.63 23.89
N ASP A 175 21.67 -12.21 23.20
CA ASP A 175 22.83 -11.50 23.75
C ASP A 175 23.14 -10.28 22.85
N PRO A 176 23.18 -9.03 23.36
CA PRO A 176 22.97 -8.61 24.76
C PRO A 176 21.49 -8.56 25.19
N GLU A 177 20.56 -8.62 24.24
CA GLU A 177 19.11 -8.61 24.49
C GLU A 177 18.37 -9.50 23.46
N PRO A 178 17.14 -9.95 23.74
CA PRO A 178 16.33 -10.70 22.79
C PRO A 178 16.04 -9.89 21.52
N ALA A 179 16.54 -10.36 20.39
CA ALA A 179 16.37 -9.73 19.08
C ALA A 179 16.17 -10.78 17.99
N VAL A 180 15.48 -10.38 16.93
CA VAL A 180 15.24 -11.22 15.74
C VAL A 180 15.94 -10.62 14.54
N GLN A 181 16.57 -11.47 13.74
CA GLN A 181 16.98 -11.16 12.40
C GLN A 181 15.91 -11.66 11.43
N LEU A 182 15.32 -10.74 10.68
CA LEU A 182 14.21 -11.00 9.77
C LEU A 182 14.69 -11.45 8.39
N ALA A 183 13.77 -12.00 7.60
CA ALA A 183 14.07 -12.48 6.25
C ALA A 183 14.50 -11.38 5.27
N ASN A 184 14.14 -10.13 5.53
CA ASN A 184 14.59 -8.94 4.80
C ASN A 184 15.96 -8.41 5.27
N GLY A 185 16.62 -9.07 6.22
CA GLY A 185 17.94 -8.70 6.74
C GLY A 185 17.93 -7.72 7.90
N LEU A 186 16.77 -7.17 8.29
CA LEU A 186 16.66 -6.29 9.45
C LEU A 186 16.85 -7.06 10.77
N ARG A 187 17.64 -6.48 11.67
CA ARG A 187 17.72 -6.89 13.07
C ARG A 187 16.81 -5.99 13.91
N LEU A 188 15.86 -6.58 14.63
CA LEU A 188 14.94 -5.85 15.51
C LEU A 188 14.94 -6.47 16.92
N PRO A 189 15.18 -5.68 17.98
CA PRO A 189 14.89 -6.10 19.35
C PRO A 189 13.41 -6.48 19.50
N LEU A 190 13.09 -7.48 20.33
CA LEU A 190 11.70 -7.90 20.55
C LEU A 190 10.82 -6.76 21.12
N ALA A 191 11.42 -5.82 21.85
CA ALA A 191 10.76 -4.61 22.34
C ALA A 191 10.42 -3.59 21.23
N GLN A 192 11.02 -3.69 20.05
CA GLN A 192 10.94 -2.72 18.94
C GLN A 192 10.20 -3.27 17.71
N LEU A 193 9.38 -4.31 17.87
CA LEU A 193 8.56 -4.87 16.78
C LEU A 193 7.34 -4.00 16.42
N GLY A 194 7.01 -3.02 17.27
CA GLY A 194 5.91 -2.08 17.06
C GLY A 194 6.15 -1.10 15.91
N GLY A 195 5.05 -0.54 15.37
CA GLY A 195 5.09 0.60 14.44
C GLY A 195 5.39 0.26 12.97
N ARG A 196 5.91 -0.94 12.65
CA ARG A 196 6.15 -1.36 11.26
C ARG A 196 4.95 -2.13 10.68
N PRO A 197 4.60 -1.92 9.40
CA PRO A 197 3.62 -2.76 8.72
C PRO A 197 4.19 -4.17 8.47
N TYR A 198 3.32 -5.13 8.18
CA TYR A 198 3.77 -6.48 7.84
C TYR A 198 4.39 -6.52 6.43
N GLU A 199 5.60 -7.06 6.34
CA GLU A 199 6.43 -7.16 5.14
C GLU A 199 6.74 -8.61 4.74
N GLY A 200 6.47 -9.58 5.61
CA GLY A 200 6.66 -11.00 5.31
C GLY A 200 5.72 -11.56 4.25
N SER A 201 5.95 -12.82 3.85
CA SER A 201 5.04 -13.54 2.97
C SER A 201 3.71 -13.79 3.67
N TRP A 202 2.61 -13.46 3.00
CA TRP A 202 1.26 -13.76 3.49
C TRP A 202 1.06 -15.25 3.82
N ASP A 203 1.75 -16.15 3.11
CA ASP A 203 1.63 -17.59 3.37
C ASP A 203 2.26 -17.99 4.72
N SER A 204 3.20 -17.19 5.24
CA SER A 204 3.84 -17.45 6.55
C SER A 204 2.90 -17.18 7.74
N LEU A 205 1.80 -16.45 7.54
CA LEU A 205 0.78 -16.25 8.57
C LEU A 205 0.07 -17.56 8.97
N ALA A 206 0.16 -18.61 8.13
CA ALA A 206 -0.34 -19.94 8.44
C ALA A 206 0.22 -20.47 9.77
N VAL A 207 1.46 -20.14 10.12
CA VAL A 207 2.07 -20.56 11.39
C VAL A 207 1.26 -20.08 12.61
N ILE A 208 0.75 -18.85 12.57
CA ILE A 208 -0.02 -18.27 13.69
C ILE A 208 -1.36 -19.02 13.87
N ARG A 209 -2.05 -19.27 12.74
CA ARG A 209 -3.30 -20.04 12.74
C ARG A 209 -3.06 -21.47 13.21
N ASP A 210 -2.10 -22.14 12.59
CA ASP A 210 -1.81 -23.56 12.80
C ASP A 210 -1.36 -23.83 14.25
N TYR A 211 -0.59 -22.91 14.87
CA TYR A 211 -0.24 -22.98 16.29
C TYR A 211 -1.49 -22.97 17.18
N ARG A 212 -2.39 -22.01 16.98
CA ARG A 212 -3.62 -21.87 17.80
C ARG A 212 -4.59 -23.03 17.60
N GLU A 213 -4.78 -23.46 16.36
CA GLU A 213 -5.62 -24.61 16.03
C GLU A 213 -5.05 -25.90 16.62
N HIS A 214 -3.73 -26.07 16.59
CA HIS A 214 -3.07 -27.24 17.17
C HIS A 214 -3.23 -27.28 18.70
N LEU A 215 -3.03 -26.16 19.41
CA LEU A 215 -3.27 -26.08 20.84
C LEU A 215 -4.73 -26.38 21.20
N LYS A 216 -5.68 -25.86 20.42
CA LYS A 216 -7.12 -26.13 20.59
C LYS A 216 -7.43 -27.61 20.40
N ALA A 217 -6.88 -28.23 19.35
CA ALA A 217 -7.09 -29.66 19.05
C ALA A 217 -6.50 -30.59 20.13
N GLN A 218 -5.41 -30.18 20.79
CA GLN A 218 -4.76 -30.92 21.87
C GLN A 218 -5.32 -30.60 23.26
N GLY A 219 -6.32 -29.72 23.37
CA GLY A 219 -6.84 -29.27 24.67
C GLY A 219 -5.82 -28.51 25.53
N ALA A 220 -4.77 -27.98 24.90
CA ALA A 220 -3.57 -27.43 25.56
C ALA A 220 -3.57 -25.89 25.65
N GLN A 221 -4.72 -25.24 25.43
CA GLN A 221 -4.82 -23.77 25.42
C GLN A 221 -4.45 -23.15 26.78
N ALA A 222 -4.67 -23.84 27.90
CA ALA A 222 -4.33 -23.36 29.23
C ALA A 222 -2.81 -23.23 29.47
N LEU A 223 -1.98 -23.83 28.60
CA LEU A 223 -0.51 -23.73 28.67
C LEU A 223 0.02 -22.41 28.12
N ASP A 224 -0.85 -21.63 27.46
CA ASP A 224 -0.51 -20.37 26.82
C ASP A 224 -1.33 -19.23 27.41
N LEU A 225 -0.69 -18.49 28.32
CA LEU A 225 -1.28 -17.35 29.02
C LEU A 225 -1.35 -16.11 28.12
N ALA A 226 -0.69 -16.12 26.96
CA ALA A 226 -0.57 -15.00 26.03
C ALA A 226 -1.58 -15.05 24.86
N LEU A 227 -2.43 -16.08 24.77
CA LEU A 227 -3.42 -16.23 23.69
C LEU A 227 -4.33 -15.01 23.49
N ASN A 228 -4.66 -14.31 24.58
CA ASN A 228 -5.54 -13.14 24.58
C ASN A 228 -4.79 -11.80 24.69
N ALA A 229 -3.46 -11.81 24.56
CA ALA A 229 -2.67 -10.59 24.57
C ALA A 229 -2.94 -9.72 23.33
N PRO A 230 -2.73 -8.39 23.42
CA PRO A 230 -2.81 -7.51 22.26
C PRO A 230 -1.92 -8.01 21.12
N ARG A 231 -2.46 -8.05 19.91
CA ARG A 231 -1.79 -8.57 18.73
C ARG A 231 -1.97 -7.64 17.54
N PRO A 232 -1.02 -7.62 16.58
CA PRO A 232 -1.12 -6.77 15.42
C PRO A 232 -2.16 -7.29 14.41
N TYR A 233 -2.54 -6.45 13.45
CA TYR A 233 -3.58 -6.74 12.47
C TYR A 233 -3.35 -8.05 11.70
N TRP A 234 -2.11 -8.42 11.38
CA TRP A 234 -1.82 -9.64 10.62
C TRP A 234 -2.02 -10.92 11.45
N ALA A 235 -1.84 -10.85 12.78
CA ALA A 235 -2.18 -11.96 13.67
C ALA A 235 -3.71 -12.14 13.76
N TYR A 236 -4.46 -11.03 13.69
CA TYR A 236 -5.91 -11.08 13.55
C TYR A 236 -6.34 -11.69 12.21
N PHE A 237 -5.72 -11.33 11.09
CA PHE A 237 -6.04 -11.94 9.79
C PHE A 237 -5.84 -13.46 9.77
N ALA A 238 -4.92 -13.99 10.58
CA ALA A 238 -4.73 -15.43 10.76
C ALA A 238 -5.79 -16.11 11.65
N THR A 239 -6.70 -15.34 12.26
CA THR A 239 -7.78 -15.84 13.11
C THR A 239 -9.07 -16.03 12.28
N PRO A 240 -9.84 -17.12 12.50
CA PRO A 240 -11.13 -17.29 11.86
C PRO A 240 -12.08 -16.11 12.12
N PRO A 241 -12.81 -15.59 11.10
CA PRO A 241 -13.71 -14.45 11.26
C PRO A 241 -14.78 -14.64 12.35
N GLU A 242 -15.17 -15.88 12.63
CA GLU A 242 -16.19 -16.22 13.63
C GLU A 242 -15.70 -15.97 15.07
N GLU A 243 -14.38 -15.93 15.28
CA GLU A 243 -13.75 -15.63 16.57
C GLU A 243 -13.44 -14.14 16.75
N ILE A 244 -13.75 -13.29 15.76
CA ILE A 244 -13.47 -11.85 15.77
C ILE A 244 -14.65 -11.07 16.34
N THR A 245 -14.38 -10.29 17.39
CA THR A 245 -15.39 -9.41 18.01
C THR A 245 -15.42 -8.02 17.34
N PRO A 246 -16.48 -7.23 17.53
CA PRO A 246 -16.50 -5.83 17.09
C PRO A 246 -15.37 -4.97 17.69
N ALA A 247 -14.96 -5.27 18.93
CA ALA A 247 -13.82 -4.60 19.57
C ALA A 247 -12.50 -4.94 18.89
N ASP A 248 -12.33 -6.18 18.44
CA ASP A 248 -11.17 -6.59 17.65
C ASP A 248 -11.13 -5.87 16.31
N LEU A 249 -12.25 -5.73 15.59
CA LEU A 249 -12.31 -4.98 14.33
C LEU A 249 -11.80 -3.54 14.48
N GLU A 250 -12.19 -2.86 15.56
CA GLU A 250 -11.73 -1.50 15.85
C GLU A 250 -10.25 -1.46 16.26
N ALA A 251 -9.78 -2.43 17.06
CA ALA A 251 -8.38 -2.57 17.43
C ALA A 251 -7.49 -2.79 16.19
N ILE A 252 -7.93 -3.65 15.27
CA ILE A 252 -7.28 -3.92 13.98
C ILE A 252 -7.20 -2.63 13.17
N GLY A 253 -8.30 -1.88 13.06
CA GLY A 253 -8.34 -0.62 12.33
C GLY A 253 -7.35 0.42 12.84
N LYS A 254 -7.26 0.58 14.17
CA LYS A 254 -6.28 1.46 14.80
C LYS A 254 -4.85 0.98 14.59
N ASP A 255 -4.60 -0.32 14.71
CA ASP A 255 -3.28 -0.91 14.45
C ASP A 255 -2.84 -0.66 12.99
N LEU A 256 -3.74 -0.86 12.01
CA LEU A 256 -3.50 -0.54 10.60
C LEU A 256 -3.08 0.93 10.40
N LEU A 257 -3.84 1.88 10.93
CA LEU A 257 -3.54 3.30 10.75
C LEU A 257 -2.23 3.73 11.43
N SER A 258 -1.97 3.21 12.64
CA SER A 258 -0.74 3.51 13.40
C SER A 258 0.52 2.99 12.72
N ARG A 259 0.43 1.86 12.00
CA ARG A 259 1.51 1.28 11.19
C ARG A 259 1.63 1.88 9.79
N GLY A 260 0.89 2.95 9.51
CA GLY A 260 1.00 3.69 8.26
C GLY A 260 0.18 3.14 7.10
N HIS A 261 -0.79 2.25 7.34
CA HIS A 261 -1.79 1.92 6.33
C HIS A 261 -2.76 3.07 6.13
N ARG A 262 -3.23 3.25 4.90
CA ARG A 262 -4.13 4.35 4.52
C ARG A 262 -5.32 3.81 3.73
N PRO A 263 -6.56 4.18 4.07
CA PRO A 263 -7.75 3.75 3.33
C PRO A 263 -7.71 4.12 1.85
N GLU A 264 -7.00 5.21 1.50
CA GLU A 264 -6.81 5.65 0.13
C GLU A 264 -6.01 4.64 -0.69
N LEU A 265 -5.04 3.96 -0.07
CA LEU A 265 -4.08 3.08 -0.73
C LEU A 265 -4.67 1.69 -0.99
N ARG A 266 -4.20 1.09 -2.08
CA ARG A 266 -4.70 -0.21 -2.54
C ARG A 266 -4.23 -1.35 -1.65
N TRP A 267 -5.16 -2.27 -1.37
CA TRP A 267 -4.87 -3.62 -0.92
C TRP A 267 -4.97 -4.58 -2.10
N GLY A 268 -4.04 -5.53 -2.23
CA GLY A 268 -4.02 -6.44 -3.36
C GLY A 268 -3.02 -7.57 -3.21
N GLY A 269 -3.02 -8.45 -4.22
CA GLY A 269 -2.19 -9.64 -4.27
C GLY A 269 -2.96 -10.92 -3.94
N PRO A 270 -2.74 -12.03 -4.67
CA PRO A 270 -3.42 -13.30 -4.40
C PRO A 270 -3.06 -13.90 -3.02
N GLY A 271 -1.89 -13.57 -2.47
CA GLY A 271 -1.47 -13.99 -1.12
C GLY A 271 -2.38 -13.40 -0.04
N LEU A 272 -2.56 -12.07 -0.03
CA LEU A 272 -3.44 -11.39 0.92
C LEU A 272 -4.90 -11.85 0.78
N MET A 273 -5.38 -12.00 -0.45
CA MET A 273 -6.79 -12.35 -0.68
C MET A 273 -7.16 -13.73 -0.14
N ARG A 274 -6.21 -14.66 0.02
CA ARG A 274 -6.47 -15.93 0.71
C ARG A 274 -6.92 -15.73 2.17
N TRP A 275 -6.41 -14.69 2.84
CA TRP A 275 -6.78 -14.34 4.21
C TRP A 275 -8.02 -13.45 4.29
N LEU A 276 -8.17 -12.51 3.33
CA LEU A 276 -9.32 -11.59 3.34
C LEU A 276 -10.60 -12.20 2.76
N THR A 277 -10.54 -13.24 1.93
CA THR A 277 -11.74 -13.84 1.32
C THR A 277 -12.74 -14.33 2.39
N PRO A 278 -12.34 -15.12 3.42
CA PRO A 278 -13.24 -15.48 4.51
C PRO A 278 -13.82 -14.26 5.24
N TRP A 279 -13.02 -13.21 5.45
CA TRP A 279 -13.46 -11.97 6.09
C TRP A 279 -14.50 -11.22 5.25
N THR A 280 -14.31 -11.15 3.93
CA THR A 280 -15.30 -10.54 3.03
C THR A 280 -16.59 -11.35 2.94
N ALA A 281 -16.51 -12.69 3.03
CA ALA A 281 -17.69 -13.54 3.10
C ALA A 281 -18.46 -13.33 4.42
N GLN A 282 -17.74 -13.06 5.51
CA GLN A 282 -18.34 -12.77 6.81
C GLN A 282 -19.22 -11.51 6.80
N VAL A 283 -18.92 -10.51 5.95
CA VAL A 283 -19.80 -9.35 5.74
C VAL A 283 -21.21 -9.77 5.34
N PHE A 284 -21.33 -10.74 4.44
CA PHE A 284 -22.62 -11.25 3.99
C PHE A 284 -23.25 -12.22 5.01
N ALA A 285 -22.44 -13.05 5.66
CA ALA A 285 -22.92 -13.96 6.70
C ALA A 285 -23.53 -13.19 7.90
N ALA A 286 -22.90 -12.07 8.28
CA ALA A 286 -23.35 -11.20 9.36
C ALA A 286 -24.73 -10.57 9.12
N ARG A 287 -25.22 -10.50 7.87
CA ARG A 287 -26.60 -10.07 7.58
C ARG A 287 -27.66 -10.95 8.24
N ARG A 288 -27.36 -12.24 8.43
CA ARG A 288 -28.25 -13.18 9.14
C ARG A 288 -28.24 -12.98 10.66
N GLN A 289 -27.21 -12.33 11.18
CA GLN A 289 -27.04 -12.05 12.61
C GLN A 289 -27.69 -10.71 13.01
N GLY A 290 -28.09 -9.89 12.04
CA GLY A 290 -28.80 -8.64 12.26
C GLY A 290 -28.08 -7.42 11.67
N LEU A 291 -28.72 -6.26 11.77
CA LEU A 291 -28.22 -5.00 11.23
C LEU A 291 -26.88 -4.59 11.83
N GLU A 292 -26.74 -4.68 13.16
CA GLU A 292 -25.52 -4.24 13.86
C GLU A 292 -24.30 -5.07 13.47
N ALA A 293 -24.42 -6.39 13.42
CA ALA A 293 -23.34 -7.29 13.00
C ALA A 293 -22.93 -7.04 11.55
N SER A 294 -23.91 -6.90 10.64
CA SER A 294 -23.69 -6.54 9.23
C SER A 294 -22.93 -5.21 9.10
N LEU A 295 -23.32 -4.20 9.88
CA LEU A 295 -22.66 -2.90 9.90
C LEU A 295 -21.25 -2.96 10.47
N ALA A 296 -21.02 -3.69 11.57
CA ALA A 296 -19.68 -3.81 12.15
C ALA A 296 -18.66 -4.33 11.13
N TRP A 297 -19.00 -5.41 10.43
CA TRP A 297 -18.14 -6.00 9.40
C TRP A 297 -17.99 -5.12 8.15
N SER A 298 -19.08 -4.58 7.62
CA SER A 298 -19.02 -3.74 6.41
C SER A 298 -18.32 -2.39 6.67
N GLU A 299 -18.54 -1.77 7.83
CA GLU A 299 -17.88 -0.53 8.20
C GLU A 299 -16.39 -0.71 8.48
N PHE A 300 -15.95 -1.85 9.03
CA PHE A 300 -14.52 -2.14 9.19
C PHE A 300 -13.79 -2.01 7.85
N PHE A 301 -14.29 -2.68 6.81
CA PHE A 301 -13.72 -2.58 5.47
C PHE A 301 -13.83 -1.16 4.91
N LEU A 302 -14.97 -0.50 5.06
CA LEU A 302 -15.17 0.87 4.55
C LEU A 302 -14.19 1.87 5.18
N LYS A 303 -13.96 1.76 6.49
CA LYS A 303 -13.11 2.65 7.29
C LYS A 303 -11.63 2.41 7.05
N TYR A 304 -11.18 1.16 7.04
CA TYR A 304 -9.75 0.85 7.13
C TYR A 304 -9.16 0.22 5.86
N MET A 305 -9.99 -0.48 5.07
CA MET A 305 -9.53 -1.24 3.90
C MET A 305 -10.52 -1.11 2.74
N PRO A 306 -10.87 0.07 2.21
CA PRO A 306 -11.90 0.19 1.18
C PRO A 306 -11.41 -0.15 -0.23
N GLN A 307 -10.10 -0.35 -0.43
CA GLN A 307 -9.46 -0.50 -1.75
C GLN A 307 -8.91 -1.91 -2.01
N PHE A 308 -9.62 -2.97 -1.61
CA PHE A 308 -9.29 -4.36 -1.98
C PHE A 308 -10.01 -4.81 -3.26
N PRO A 309 -9.54 -5.87 -3.94
CA PRO A 309 -10.20 -6.43 -5.12
C PRO A 309 -11.66 -6.85 -4.81
N GLY A 310 -12.63 -6.24 -5.49
CA GLY A 310 -14.05 -6.51 -5.29
C GLY A 310 -14.79 -5.61 -4.30
N SER A 311 -14.08 -4.68 -3.62
CA SER A 311 -14.66 -3.83 -2.58
C SER A 311 -15.85 -3.00 -3.02
N ARG A 312 -15.79 -2.39 -4.22
CA ARG A 312 -16.88 -1.57 -4.77
C ARG A 312 -18.18 -2.34 -4.91
N ARG A 313 -18.09 -3.57 -5.39
CA ARG A 313 -19.25 -4.45 -5.54
C ARG A 313 -19.82 -4.79 -4.17
N LEU A 314 -18.97 -5.16 -3.21
CA LEU A 314 -19.37 -5.44 -1.83
C LEU A 314 -20.10 -4.25 -1.20
N PHE A 315 -19.59 -3.03 -1.35
CA PHE A 315 -20.22 -1.83 -0.79
C PHE A 315 -21.49 -1.41 -1.52
N ALA A 316 -21.60 -1.62 -2.83
CA ALA A 316 -22.84 -1.39 -3.58
C ALA A 316 -23.93 -2.37 -3.14
N GLU A 317 -23.61 -3.67 -3.07
CA GLU A 317 -24.53 -4.70 -2.58
C GLU A 317 -24.90 -4.49 -1.11
N GLN A 318 -24.05 -3.85 -0.32
CA GLN A 318 -24.37 -3.45 1.05
C GLN A 318 -25.32 -2.25 1.11
N ALA A 319 -25.11 -1.24 0.27
CA ALA A 319 -26.02 -0.10 0.18
C ALA A 319 -27.44 -0.54 -0.22
N ASP A 320 -27.54 -1.41 -1.23
CA ASP A 320 -28.83 -1.92 -1.70
C ASP A 320 -29.52 -2.79 -0.64
N TRP A 321 -28.74 -3.59 0.10
CA TRP A 321 -29.28 -4.35 1.23
C TRP A 321 -29.78 -3.43 2.36
N LEU A 322 -29.03 -2.38 2.73
CA LEU A 322 -29.43 -1.42 3.76
C LEU A 322 -30.72 -0.69 3.39
N GLU A 323 -30.87 -0.30 2.13
CA GLU A 323 -32.11 0.31 1.63
C GLU A 323 -33.30 -0.66 1.76
N ALA A 324 -33.11 -1.93 1.39
CA ALA A 324 -34.12 -2.97 1.57
C ALA A 324 -34.47 -3.26 3.05
N GLN A 325 -33.55 -2.96 3.99
CA GLN A 325 -33.79 -3.03 5.44
C GLN A 325 -34.42 -1.74 6.02
N GLY A 326 -34.85 -0.78 5.18
CA GLY A 326 -35.44 0.47 5.64
C GLY A 326 -34.42 1.46 6.22
N ARG A 327 -33.14 1.35 5.84
CA ARG A 327 -32.04 2.27 6.23
C ARG A 327 -31.47 3.04 5.03
N PRO A 328 -32.28 3.86 4.34
CA PRO A 328 -31.81 4.65 3.19
C PRO A 328 -30.75 5.69 3.59
N ASP A 329 -30.75 6.14 4.85
CA ASP A 329 -29.75 7.02 5.44
C ASP A 329 -28.34 6.41 5.37
N LEU A 330 -28.21 5.14 5.77
CA LEU A 330 -26.93 4.42 5.71
C LEU A 330 -26.58 4.05 4.27
N ALA A 331 -27.56 3.66 3.46
CA ALA A 331 -27.33 3.35 2.04
C ALA A 331 -26.72 4.54 1.29
N GLU A 332 -27.24 5.75 1.49
CA GLU A 332 -26.70 6.95 0.84
C GLU A 332 -25.26 7.26 1.30
N ARG A 333 -24.92 7.02 2.58
CA ARG A 333 -23.54 7.14 3.07
C ARG A 333 -22.59 6.23 2.30
N TYR A 334 -22.97 4.97 2.06
CA TYR A 334 -22.18 4.04 1.24
C TYR A 334 -22.06 4.53 -0.21
N ARG A 335 -23.13 5.07 -0.81
CA ARG A 335 -23.12 5.61 -2.18
C ARG A 335 -22.22 6.84 -2.33
N VAL A 336 -22.22 7.74 -1.34
CA VAL A 336 -21.29 8.88 -1.29
C VAL A 336 -19.84 8.39 -1.24
N VAL A 337 -19.54 7.43 -0.36
CA VAL A 337 -18.19 6.85 -0.26
C VAL A 337 -17.78 6.16 -1.56
N LEU A 338 -18.68 5.40 -2.21
CA LEU A 338 -18.42 4.77 -3.51
C LEU A 338 -18.00 5.77 -4.58
N ARG A 339 -18.68 6.93 -4.68
CA ARG A 339 -18.30 8.01 -5.61
C ARG A 339 -16.89 8.55 -5.31
N GLN A 340 -16.51 8.65 -4.04
CA GLN A 340 -15.16 9.06 -3.65
C GLN A 340 -14.10 7.99 -4.01
N LEU A 341 -14.40 6.72 -3.75
CA LEU A 341 -13.52 5.60 -4.16
C LEU A 341 -13.34 5.53 -5.68
N GLU A 342 -14.37 5.88 -6.45
CA GLU A 342 -14.29 5.98 -7.92
C GLU A 342 -13.36 7.10 -8.38
N ALA A 343 -13.38 8.26 -7.72
CA ALA A 343 -12.43 9.33 -8.01
C ALA A 343 -10.95 8.90 -7.79
N TRP A 344 -10.73 7.91 -6.91
CA TRP A 344 -9.42 7.36 -6.62
C TRP A 344 -8.96 6.25 -7.57
N SER A 345 -9.85 5.65 -8.39
CA SER A 345 -9.45 4.53 -9.28
C SER A 345 -8.40 4.90 -10.30
N VAL A 346 -7.67 3.87 -10.74
CA VAL A 346 -6.90 3.91 -11.99
C VAL A 346 -7.83 4.31 -13.16
N PRO A 347 -7.35 5.15 -14.10
CA PRO A 347 -8.20 5.78 -15.11
C PRO A 347 -8.80 4.79 -16.10
N PHE A 348 -8.13 3.66 -16.35
CA PHE A 348 -8.61 2.59 -17.21
C PHE A 348 -7.93 1.27 -16.80
N SER A 349 -8.58 0.15 -17.12
CA SER A 349 -7.99 -1.18 -16.91
C SER A 349 -7.05 -1.56 -18.06
N VAL A 350 -6.13 -2.48 -17.82
CA VAL A 350 -5.28 -3.09 -18.87
C VAL A 350 -6.14 -3.74 -19.96
N ALA A 351 -7.24 -4.40 -19.58
CA ALA A 351 -8.17 -5.00 -20.54
C ALA A 351 -8.81 -3.94 -21.44
N THR A 352 -9.22 -2.80 -20.88
CA THR A 352 -9.75 -1.66 -21.65
C THR A 352 -8.70 -1.09 -22.59
N ALA A 353 -7.46 -0.89 -22.13
CA ALA A 353 -6.37 -0.38 -22.96
C ALA A 353 -6.05 -1.33 -24.13
N LYS A 354 -5.96 -2.64 -23.88
CA LYS A 354 -5.76 -3.66 -24.92
C LYS A 354 -6.92 -3.69 -25.92
N ALA A 355 -8.15 -3.59 -25.44
CA ALA A 355 -9.33 -3.54 -26.30
C ALA A 355 -9.30 -2.32 -27.24
N TRP A 356 -8.97 -1.14 -26.71
CA TRP A 356 -8.85 0.07 -27.52
C TRP A 356 -7.71 -0.03 -28.54
N ALA A 357 -6.59 -0.63 -28.17
CA ALA A 357 -5.49 -0.91 -29.10
C ALA A 357 -5.93 -1.81 -30.25
N TRP A 358 -6.59 -2.94 -29.95
CA TRP A 358 -7.11 -3.84 -30.97
C TRP A 358 -8.17 -3.18 -31.85
N MET A 359 -9.07 -2.40 -31.26
CA MET A 359 -10.06 -1.64 -32.02
C MET A 359 -9.38 -0.68 -33.00
N ALA A 360 -8.35 0.06 -32.58
CA ALA A 360 -7.60 0.94 -33.47
C ALA A 360 -6.89 0.18 -34.59
N VAL A 361 -6.28 -0.98 -34.30
CA VAL A 361 -5.66 -1.85 -35.30
C VAL A 361 -6.68 -2.39 -36.30
N ILE A 362 -7.86 -2.81 -35.83
CA ILE A 362 -8.95 -3.31 -36.69
C ILE A 362 -9.47 -2.18 -37.57
N LEU A 363 -9.69 -0.97 -37.03
CA LEU A 363 -10.10 0.20 -37.82
C LEU A 363 -9.07 0.55 -38.90
N TYR A 364 -7.79 0.51 -38.57
CA TYR A 364 -6.70 0.66 -39.53
C TYR A 364 -6.76 -0.43 -40.60
N ALA A 365 -6.92 -1.70 -40.24
CA ALA A 365 -7.03 -2.81 -41.18
C ALA A 365 -8.26 -2.69 -42.10
N ILE A 366 -9.42 -2.29 -41.57
CA ILE A 366 -10.65 -2.05 -42.35
C ILE A 366 -10.40 -0.95 -43.38
N LEU A 367 -9.76 0.16 -43.00
CA LEU A 367 -9.42 1.22 -43.95
C LEU A 367 -8.40 0.75 -44.99
N ALA A 368 -7.42 -0.06 -44.61
CA ALA A 368 -6.46 -0.66 -45.53
C ALA A 368 -7.15 -1.54 -46.58
N VAL A 369 -8.10 -2.39 -46.14
CA VAL A 369 -8.90 -3.24 -47.02
C VAL A 369 -9.78 -2.39 -47.93
N TYR A 370 -10.47 -1.37 -47.39
CA TYR A 370 -11.26 -0.43 -48.20
C TYR A 370 -10.42 0.23 -49.30
N LEU A 371 -9.27 0.81 -48.94
CA LEU A 371 -8.38 1.50 -49.90
C LEU A 371 -7.82 0.52 -50.94
N THR A 372 -7.54 -0.71 -50.53
CA THR A 372 -7.10 -1.75 -51.47
C THR A 372 -8.22 -2.07 -52.46
N LEU A 373 -9.42 -2.40 -51.96
CA LEU A 373 -10.56 -2.76 -52.80
C LEU A 373 -10.96 -1.62 -53.74
N ILE A 374 -11.06 -0.38 -53.24
CA ILE A 374 -11.55 0.75 -54.04
C ILE A 374 -10.63 1.07 -55.22
N TYR A 375 -9.31 0.85 -55.07
CA TYR A 375 -8.31 1.16 -56.10
C TYR A 375 -7.80 -0.07 -56.86
N LEU A 376 -8.15 -1.29 -56.45
CA LEU A 376 -7.70 -2.55 -57.07
C LEU A 376 -7.94 -2.61 -58.60
N PRO A 377 -9.11 -2.24 -59.15
CA PRO A 377 -9.35 -2.33 -60.60
C PRO A 377 -8.40 -1.45 -61.42
N ASN A 378 -8.03 -0.28 -60.88
CA ASN A 378 -7.12 0.63 -61.57
C ASN A 378 -5.67 0.17 -61.44
N GLN A 379 -5.27 -0.31 -60.25
CA GLN A 379 -3.95 -0.88 -60.05
C GLN A 379 -3.69 -2.09 -60.93
N THR A 380 -4.66 -3.01 -61.03
CA THR A 380 -4.56 -4.20 -61.88
C THR A 380 -4.47 -3.84 -63.36
N ARG A 381 -5.16 -2.78 -63.81
CA ARG A 381 -5.03 -2.25 -65.18
C ARG A 381 -3.64 -1.69 -65.44
N ASP A 382 -3.14 -0.82 -64.55
CA ASP A 382 -1.86 -0.15 -64.71
C ASP A 382 -0.66 -1.11 -64.58
N LEU A 383 -0.78 -2.17 -63.78
CA LEU A 383 0.26 -3.18 -63.56
C LEU A 383 0.17 -4.39 -64.51
N ARG A 384 -0.85 -4.47 -65.38
CA ARG A 384 -1.07 -5.64 -66.26
C ARG A 384 0.16 -5.97 -67.10
N GLY A 385 0.82 -4.96 -67.68
CA GLY A 385 2.04 -5.12 -68.47
C GLY A 385 3.31 -5.44 -67.67
N GLN A 386 3.26 -5.37 -66.33
CA GLN A 386 4.43 -5.49 -65.44
C GLN A 386 4.41 -6.77 -64.60
N GLY A 387 3.52 -7.72 -64.94
CA GLY A 387 3.29 -8.97 -64.18
C GLY A 387 2.02 -8.97 -63.32
N GLY A 388 1.17 -7.94 -63.42
CA GLY A 388 -0.08 -7.87 -62.64
C GLY A 388 0.14 -7.45 -61.18
N TRP A 389 -0.89 -7.55 -60.35
CA TRP A 389 -0.88 -6.95 -59.01
C TRP A 389 0.09 -7.60 -58.01
N LEU A 390 0.30 -8.93 -58.12
CA LEU A 390 1.18 -9.72 -57.24
C LEU A 390 2.62 -9.82 -57.77
N LEU A 391 2.81 -10.41 -58.96
CA LEU A 391 4.16 -10.69 -59.50
C LEU A 391 4.96 -9.42 -59.83
N SER A 392 4.32 -8.25 -59.93
CA SER A 392 5.03 -6.97 -60.10
C SER A 392 5.91 -6.60 -58.91
N TRP A 393 5.60 -7.06 -57.69
CA TRP A 393 6.47 -6.86 -56.52
C TRP A 393 7.82 -7.59 -56.67
N LEU A 394 7.82 -8.75 -57.34
CA LEU A 394 9.02 -9.56 -57.56
C LEU A 394 9.78 -9.12 -58.80
N ARG A 395 9.07 -8.85 -59.91
CA ARG A 395 9.70 -8.51 -61.19
C ARG A 395 10.11 -7.05 -61.31
N ASN A 396 9.35 -6.13 -60.72
CA ASN A 396 9.52 -4.69 -60.91
C ASN A 396 9.27 -3.91 -59.59
N PRO A 397 10.05 -4.15 -58.52
CA PRO A 397 9.78 -3.62 -57.18
C PRO A 397 9.74 -2.08 -57.13
N LEU A 398 10.66 -1.41 -57.84
CA LEU A 398 10.72 0.07 -57.86
C LEU A 398 9.52 0.69 -58.59
N LEU A 399 9.10 0.12 -59.73
CA LEU A 399 7.88 0.55 -60.41
C LEU A 399 6.65 0.27 -59.56
N ARG A 400 6.64 -0.84 -58.81
CA ARG A 400 5.53 -1.18 -57.93
C ARG A 400 5.34 -0.18 -56.80
N LEU A 401 6.42 0.41 -56.28
CA LEU A 401 6.36 1.49 -55.29
C LEU A 401 5.58 2.71 -55.82
N ARG A 402 5.71 3.05 -57.12
CA ARG A 402 4.93 4.12 -57.77
C ARG A 402 3.43 3.81 -57.84
N HIS A 403 3.05 2.53 -57.81
CA HIS A 403 1.67 2.06 -57.97
C HIS A 403 1.05 1.47 -56.69
N THR A 404 1.54 1.86 -55.51
CA THR A 404 1.03 1.40 -54.20
C THR A 404 -0.42 1.83 -53.95
N VAL A 405 -1.12 1.17 -53.01
CA VAL A 405 -2.51 1.52 -52.63
C VAL A 405 -2.64 2.99 -52.27
N LEU A 406 -1.71 3.52 -51.49
CA LEU A 406 -1.74 4.92 -51.09
C LEU A 406 -1.39 5.89 -52.21
N ALA A 407 -0.63 5.48 -53.23
CA ALA A 407 -0.38 6.32 -54.41
C ALA A 407 -1.69 6.69 -55.13
N TYR A 408 -2.69 5.81 -55.14
CA TYR A 408 -4.01 6.06 -55.77
C TYR A 408 -4.98 6.83 -54.86
N ALA A 409 -4.75 6.79 -53.54
CA ALA A 409 -5.56 7.48 -52.55
C ALA A 409 -5.49 9.00 -52.69
N SER A 410 -6.59 9.66 -52.33
CA SER A 410 -6.64 11.12 -52.17
C SER A 410 -5.84 11.58 -50.95
N PHE A 411 -5.48 12.87 -50.90
CA PHE A 411 -4.76 13.44 -49.76
C PHE A 411 -5.49 13.18 -48.42
N GLY A 412 -6.81 13.41 -48.37
CA GLY A 412 -7.61 13.15 -47.17
C GLY A 412 -7.61 11.69 -46.74
N GLU A 413 -7.64 10.74 -47.69
CA GLU A 413 -7.53 9.31 -47.38
C GLU A 413 -6.13 8.92 -46.87
N ARG A 414 -5.05 9.48 -47.46
CA ARG A 414 -3.68 9.27 -46.98
C ARG A 414 -3.50 9.82 -45.57
N LEU A 415 -3.96 11.05 -45.32
CA LEU A 415 -3.93 11.70 -44.02
C LEU A 415 -4.72 10.88 -42.98
N LEU A 416 -5.92 10.44 -43.34
CA LEU A 416 -6.72 9.62 -42.45
C LEU A 416 -6.04 8.30 -42.10
N PHE A 417 -5.45 7.63 -43.08
CA PHE A 417 -4.81 6.34 -42.88
C PHE A 417 -3.55 6.46 -42.00
N VAL A 418 -2.74 7.50 -42.17
CA VAL A 418 -1.59 7.75 -41.29
C VAL A 418 -2.03 8.14 -39.86
N LEU A 419 -3.14 8.88 -39.70
CA LEU A 419 -3.69 9.19 -38.38
C LEU A 419 -4.20 7.93 -37.66
N LEU A 420 -4.89 7.03 -38.37
CA LEU A 420 -5.28 5.73 -37.80
C LEU A 420 -4.09 4.83 -37.49
N PHE A 421 -3.04 4.87 -38.33
CA PHE A 421 -1.78 4.18 -38.04
C PHE A 421 -1.13 4.71 -36.76
N ALA A 422 -1.03 6.04 -36.60
CA ALA A 422 -0.49 6.66 -35.40
C ALA A 422 -1.33 6.34 -34.16
N LEU A 423 -2.66 6.34 -34.29
CA LEU A 423 -3.58 5.95 -33.22
C LEU A 423 -3.41 4.48 -32.83
N ALA A 424 -3.28 3.58 -33.81
CA ALA A 424 -3.05 2.15 -33.57
C ALA A 424 -1.70 1.91 -32.88
N GLY A 425 -0.62 2.54 -33.37
CA GLY A 425 0.71 2.46 -32.74
C GLY A 425 0.73 3.03 -31.32
N GLY A 426 0.16 4.22 -31.14
CA GLY A 426 0.10 4.88 -29.83
C GLY A 426 -0.77 4.14 -28.81
N SER A 427 -1.91 3.59 -29.23
CA SER A 427 -2.78 2.79 -28.34
C SER A 427 -2.15 1.43 -27.99
N LEU A 428 -1.46 0.78 -28.92
CA LEU A 428 -0.71 -0.44 -28.64
C LEU A 428 0.44 -0.18 -27.66
N LEU A 429 1.18 0.91 -27.86
CA LEU A 429 2.22 1.33 -26.94
C LEU A 429 1.65 1.63 -25.54
N LEU A 430 0.54 2.36 -25.47
CA LEU A 430 -0.15 2.64 -24.20
C LEU A 430 -0.62 1.36 -23.52
N ALA A 431 -1.15 0.40 -24.27
CA ALA A 431 -1.55 -0.89 -23.73
C ALA A 431 -0.36 -1.68 -23.17
N GLY A 432 0.80 -1.62 -23.84
CA GLY A 432 2.04 -2.24 -23.35
C GLY A 432 2.56 -1.59 -22.07
N LEU A 433 2.62 -0.25 -22.05
CA LEU A 433 3.01 0.51 -20.87
C LEU A 433 2.05 0.27 -19.70
N ALA A 434 0.74 0.32 -19.94
CA ALA A 434 -0.28 0.02 -18.93
C ALA A 434 -0.13 -1.41 -18.37
N SER A 435 0.16 -2.39 -19.23
CA SER A 435 0.40 -3.77 -18.78
C SER A 435 1.64 -3.88 -17.89
N ARG A 436 2.72 -3.18 -18.23
CA ARG A 436 3.94 -3.10 -17.39
C ARG A 436 3.67 -2.42 -16.06
N VAL A 437 2.94 -1.31 -16.08
CA VAL A 437 2.54 -0.60 -14.84
C VAL A 437 1.72 -1.50 -13.95
N GLU A 438 0.75 -2.23 -14.48
CA GLU A 438 -0.07 -3.17 -13.70
C GLU A 438 0.79 -4.25 -13.04
N GLN A 439 1.79 -4.79 -13.74
CA GLN A 439 2.72 -5.77 -13.16
C GLN A 439 3.48 -5.21 -11.94
N VAL A 440 3.92 -3.96 -11.97
CA VAL A 440 4.61 -3.31 -10.84
C VAL A 440 3.60 -2.92 -9.74
N TYR A 441 2.47 -2.34 -10.15
CA TYR A 441 1.44 -1.82 -9.25
C TYR A 441 0.73 -2.92 -8.44
N THR A 442 0.71 -4.15 -8.96
CA THR A 442 0.14 -5.33 -8.28
C THR A 442 1.15 -6.10 -7.44
N GLN A 443 2.43 -5.69 -7.42
CA GLN A 443 3.40 -6.29 -6.52
C GLN A 443 3.04 -5.98 -5.06
N ASP A 444 3.31 -6.96 -4.19
CA ASP A 444 3.12 -6.85 -2.75
C ASP A 444 3.78 -5.60 -2.15
N ALA A 445 4.90 -5.13 -2.72
CA ALA A 445 5.56 -3.91 -2.30
C ALA A 445 4.64 -2.67 -2.35
N LEU A 446 3.75 -2.57 -3.34
CA LEU A 446 2.87 -1.40 -3.55
C LEU A 446 1.39 -1.67 -3.26
N SER A 447 1.02 -2.93 -2.98
CA SER A 447 -0.38 -3.34 -2.79
C SER A 447 -0.73 -3.76 -1.35
N ARG A 448 0.02 -3.30 -0.35
CA ARG A 448 -0.20 -3.61 1.08
C ARG A 448 -1.03 -2.56 1.83
N GLY A 449 -1.71 -1.66 1.12
CA GLY A 449 -2.43 -0.55 1.74
C GLY A 449 -1.52 0.47 2.42
N THR A 450 -0.20 0.39 2.23
CA THR A 450 0.81 1.33 2.73
C THR A 450 1.96 1.43 1.73
N LEU A 451 2.55 2.62 1.64
CA LEU A 451 3.83 2.83 0.94
C LEU A 451 5.00 2.95 1.91
N ARG A 452 4.79 2.77 3.22
CA ARG A 452 5.83 2.97 4.24
C ARG A 452 6.68 1.73 4.53
N SER A 453 6.36 0.58 3.94
CA SER A 453 7.18 -0.62 4.10
C SER A 453 8.56 -0.45 3.44
N GLN A 454 9.56 -1.15 3.94
CA GLN A 454 10.90 -1.15 3.34
C GLN A 454 10.84 -1.62 1.88
N ALA A 455 10.05 -2.66 1.60
CA ALA A 455 9.84 -3.16 0.23
C ALA A 455 9.25 -2.10 -0.71
N ALA A 456 8.29 -1.29 -0.25
CA ALA A 456 7.75 -0.18 -1.03
C ALA A 456 8.82 0.88 -1.31
N GLN A 457 9.57 1.26 -0.28
CA GLN A 457 10.63 2.27 -0.40
C GLN A 457 11.75 1.80 -1.33
N GLU A 458 12.13 0.53 -1.31
CA GLU A 458 13.12 -0.06 -2.20
C GLU A 458 12.62 -0.13 -3.65
N ALA A 459 11.37 -0.57 -3.86
CA ALA A 459 10.76 -0.56 -5.18
C ALA A 459 10.68 0.87 -5.76
N LEU A 460 10.30 1.85 -4.95
CA LEU A 460 10.27 3.26 -5.35
C LEU A 460 11.68 3.83 -5.58
N ARG A 461 12.68 3.44 -4.78
CA ARG A 461 14.09 3.82 -5.00
C ARG A 461 14.64 3.24 -6.30
N ALA A 462 14.30 2.00 -6.64
CA ALA A 462 14.73 1.37 -7.90
C ALA A 462 14.10 2.04 -9.13
N LEU A 463 12.91 2.63 -8.97
CA LEU A 463 12.21 3.38 -10.02
C LEU A 463 12.56 4.88 -10.03
N SER A 464 13.09 5.40 -8.93
CA SER A 464 13.51 6.79 -8.78
C SER A 464 14.75 7.03 -9.64
N THR A 465 14.63 7.97 -10.56
CA THR A 465 15.75 8.50 -11.33
C THR A 465 15.66 10.02 -11.29
N SER A 466 16.79 10.70 -11.48
CA SER A 466 16.84 12.18 -11.47
C SER A 466 15.89 12.85 -12.48
N ALA A 467 15.36 12.10 -13.45
CA ALA A 467 14.39 12.56 -14.45
C ALA A 467 12.91 12.31 -14.09
N THR A 468 12.62 11.52 -13.04
CA THR A 468 11.25 11.07 -12.70
C THR A 468 10.76 11.70 -11.39
N SER A 469 10.53 13.02 -11.40
CA SER A 469 10.14 13.80 -10.22
C SER A 469 8.86 13.35 -9.50
N MET A 470 8.04 12.51 -10.15
CA MET A 470 6.79 12.00 -9.60
C MET A 470 6.95 10.71 -8.78
N VAL A 471 7.83 9.81 -9.20
CA VAL A 471 8.20 8.64 -8.37
C VAL A 471 8.98 9.12 -7.15
N ASP A 472 9.82 10.14 -7.31
CA ASP A 472 10.50 10.82 -6.20
C ASP A 472 9.51 11.38 -5.17
N ALA A 473 8.36 11.89 -5.61
CA ALA A 473 7.31 12.36 -4.72
C ALA A 473 6.68 11.22 -3.88
N LEU A 474 6.45 10.05 -4.50
CA LEU A 474 5.97 8.86 -3.81
C LEU A 474 7.01 8.33 -2.82
N LEU A 475 8.28 8.32 -3.23
CA LEU A 475 9.40 7.98 -2.35
C LEU A 475 9.49 8.95 -1.17
N GLY A 476 9.36 10.26 -1.42
CA GLY A 476 9.32 11.29 -0.38
C GLY A 476 8.17 11.06 0.61
N TYR A 477 6.98 10.72 0.12
CA TYR A 477 5.86 10.32 0.98
C TYR A 477 6.17 9.06 1.81
N SER A 478 6.76 8.02 1.19
CA SER A 478 7.09 6.77 1.88
C SER A 478 8.11 6.94 3.02
N LEU A 479 9.07 7.86 2.84
CA LEU A 479 10.17 8.09 3.78
C LEU A 479 9.81 9.05 4.92
N LYS A 480 8.61 9.63 4.94
CA LYS A 480 8.25 10.71 5.86
C LYS A 480 8.47 10.37 7.35
N THR A 481 8.26 9.11 7.73
CA THR A 481 8.45 8.64 9.11
C THR A 481 9.88 8.16 9.36
N ASP A 482 10.47 7.42 8.42
CA ASP A 482 11.77 6.76 8.62
C ASP A 482 12.97 7.70 8.37
N ASN A 483 12.84 8.64 7.42
CA ASN A 483 13.88 9.60 7.04
C ASN A 483 13.27 10.95 6.61
N PRO A 484 12.83 11.79 7.57
CA PRO A 484 12.11 13.02 7.29
C PRO A 484 12.91 14.04 6.49
N GLU A 485 14.24 14.11 6.67
CA GLU A 485 15.13 15.01 5.93
C GLU A 485 15.23 14.64 4.44
N GLN A 486 15.35 13.35 4.13
CA GLN A 486 15.31 12.89 2.75
C GLN A 486 13.91 13.07 2.15
N ALA A 487 12.86 12.78 2.91
CA ALA A 487 11.48 12.99 2.49
C ALA A 487 11.22 14.45 2.09
N ARG A 488 11.63 15.40 2.93
CA ARG A 488 11.50 16.84 2.66
C ARG A 488 12.20 17.25 1.37
N ARG A 489 13.47 16.85 1.18
CA ARG A 489 14.23 17.15 -0.04
C ARG A 489 13.58 16.61 -1.31
N LEU A 490 13.01 15.40 -1.26
CA LEU A 490 12.31 14.81 -2.40
C LEU A 490 10.99 15.54 -2.69
N LEU A 491 10.21 15.86 -1.65
CA LEU A 491 8.94 16.57 -1.79
C LEU A 491 9.12 18.02 -2.27
N GLU A 492 10.20 18.72 -1.89
CA GLU A 492 10.53 20.07 -2.37
C GLU A 492 10.81 20.10 -3.87
N LYS A 493 11.48 19.07 -4.41
CA LYS A 493 11.80 18.95 -5.84
C LYS A 493 10.64 18.40 -6.68
N ALA A 494 9.67 17.75 -6.04
CA ALA A 494 8.54 17.13 -6.72
C ALA A 494 7.58 18.16 -7.37
N PRO A 495 6.77 17.75 -8.37
CA PRO A 495 5.71 18.59 -8.92
C PRO A 495 4.69 19.01 -7.85
N SER A 496 4.07 20.18 -8.04
CA SER A 496 3.07 20.76 -7.14
C SER A 496 1.72 20.03 -7.18
N TRP A 497 1.70 18.74 -6.89
CA TRP A 497 0.51 17.93 -6.73
C TRP A 497 -0.10 18.12 -5.35
N ALA A 498 -1.42 17.95 -5.22
CA ALA A 498 -2.13 18.28 -3.98
C ALA A 498 -1.58 17.52 -2.76
N PHE A 499 -1.28 16.22 -2.89
CA PHE A 499 -0.68 15.46 -1.79
C PHE A 499 0.74 15.93 -1.46
N VAL A 500 1.55 16.30 -2.46
CA VAL A 500 2.91 16.80 -2.26
C VAL A 500 2.88 18.10 -1.49
N LEU A 501 2.05 19.05 -1.94
CA LEU A 501 1.88 20.35 -1.30
C LEU A 501 1.38 20.23 0.14
N VAL A 502 0.41 19.35 0.40
CA VAL A 502 -0.05 19.08 1.78
C VAL A 502 1.06 18.49 2.65
N ASN A 503 1.93 17.63 2.09
CA ASN A 503 3.04 17.06 2.86
C ASN A 503 4.25 17.99 3.04
N ARG A 504 4.38 19.05 2.24
CA ARG A 504 5.36 20.12 2.50
C ARG A 504 4.99 20.93 3.74
N GLY A 505 3.68 21.17 3.94
CA GLY A 505 3.13 21.73 5.17
C GLY A 505 3.16 23.25 5.28
N GLU A 506 3.74 23.97 4.31
CA GLU A 506 3.78 25.44 4.33
C GLU A 506 2.39 26.04 4.06
N PRO A 507 2.00 27.16 4.70
CA PRO A 507 0.67 27.77 4.50
C PRO A 507 0.35 28.13 3.04
N GLN A 508 1.37 28.54 2.28
CA GLN A 508 1.24 28.85 0.85
C GLN A 508 0.99 27.58 0.03
N ASP A 509 1.64 26.47 0.38
CA ASP A 509 1.46 25.17 -0.27
C ASP A 509 0.05 24.62 0.02
N LEU A 510 -0.45 24.76 1.25
CA LEU A 510 -1.83 24.36 1.60
C LEU A 510 -2.87 25.15 0.80
N LYS A 511 -2.70 26.48 0.72
CA LYS A 511 -3.54 27.34 -0.13
C LYS A 511 -3.48 26.89 -1.59
N ARG A 512 -2.28 26.59 -2.11
CA ARG A 512 -2.10 26.15 -3.49
C ARG A 512 -2.71 24.78 -3.74
N ALA A 513 -2.60 23.84 -2.80
CA ALA A 513 -3.21 22.52 -2.86
C ALA A 513 -4.74 22.63 -3.01
N TYR A 514 -5.36 23.50 -2.23
CA TYR A 514 -6.79 23.77 -2.34
C TYR A 514 -7.17 24.43 -3.66
N GLN A 515 -6.37 25.35 -4.19
CA GLN A 515 -6.63 25.99 -5.49
C GLN A 515 -6.60 25.00 -6.67
N ILE A 516 -5.65 24.06 -6.68
CA ILE A 516 -5.52 23.08 -7.77
C ILE A 516 -6.50 21.93 -7.63
N ALA A 517 -6.88 21.58 -6.40
CA ALA A 517 -7.78 20.47 -6.10
C ALA A 517 -8.69 20.83 -4.91
N PRO A 518 -9.76 21.62 -5.13
CA PRO A 518 -10.66 22.03 -4.05
C PRO A 518 -11.33 20.86 -3.33
N GLY A 519 -11.52 19.73 -4.04
CA GLY A 519 -12.07 18.50 -3.47
C GLY A 519 -11.05 17.63 -2.71
N TYR A 520 -9.77 18.01 -2.62
CA TYR A 520 -8.75 17.21 -1.93
C TYR A 520 -8.85 17.42 -0.41
N VAL A 521 -9.41 16.42 0.26
CA VAL A 521 -9.82 16.51 1.68
C VAL A 521 -8.68 16.83 2.63
N PRO A 522 -7.47 16.25 2.52
CA PRO A 522 -6.37 16.61 3.41
C PRO A 522 -6.02 18.10 3.39
N ALA A 523 -6.14 18.77 2.24
CA ALA A 523 -5.93 20.21 2.15
C ALA A 523 -7.08 21.00 2.81
N ARG A 524 -8.33 20.56 2.64
CA ARG A 524 -9.49 21.18 3.28
C ARG A 524 -9.43 21.06 4.80
N GLU A 525 -9.11 19.87 5.32
CA GLU A 525 -8.98 19.63 6.76
C GLU A 525 -7.86 20.49 7.35
N ALA A 526 -6.69 20.54 6.70
CA ALA A 526 -5.58 21.37 7.14
C ALA A 526 -5.90 22.89 7.15
N LEU A 527 -6.84 23.33 6.31
CA LEU A 527 -7.33 24.71 6.25
C LEU A 527 -8.57 24.97 7.13
N GLY A 528 -9.11 23.96 7.82
CA GLY A 528 -10.34 24.09 8.63
C GLY A 528 -11.63 24.23 7.80
N LEU A 529 -11.62 23.79 6.54
CA LEU A 529 -12.75 23.87 5.59
C LEU A 529 -13.64 22.61 5.57
N GLY A 530 -13.46 21.71 6.53
CA GLY A 530 -14.21 20.47 6.71
C GLY A 530 -13.54 19.22 6.11
N GLY A 531 -14.02 18.06 6.58
CA GLY A 531 -13.46 16.73 6.29
C GLY A 531 -14.34 15.82 5.43
N ASP A 532 -13.93 14.56 5.31
CA ASP A 532 -14.69 13.45 4.70
C ASP A 532 -15.03 12.36 5.72
N PHE A 533 -15.61 11.26 5.24
CA PHE A 533 -15.92 10.09 6.06
C PHE A 533 -14.71 9.58 6.87
N TRP A 534 -13.50 9.65 6.31
CA TRP A 534 -12.29 9.15 6.97
C TRP A 534 -11.66 10.17 7.91
N THR A 535 -11.97 11.46 7.83
CA THR A 535 -11.46 12.46 8.77
C THR A 535 -11.69 12.05 10.23
N ASP A 536 -12.90 11.61 10.57
CA ASP A 536 -13.21 11.18 11.93
C ASP A 536 -12.52 9.85 12.29
N VAL A 537 -12.35 8.94 11.32
CA VAL A 537 -11.64 7.67 11.48
C VAL A 537 -10.17 7.91 11.85
N TYR A 538 -9.51 8.82 11.14
CA TYR A 538 -8.12 9.22 11.43
C TYR A 538 -8.00 9.88 12.81
N ARG A 539 -8.92 10.79 13.13
CA ARG A 539 -8.97 11.47 14.43
C ARG A 539 -9.15 10.49 15.59
N ALA A 540 -10.07 9.53 15.46
CA ALA A 540 -10.34 8.50 16.46
C ALA A 540 -9.15 7.54 16.68
N ALA A 541 -8.30 7.37 15.67
CA ALA A 541 -7.07 6.59 15.76
C ALA A 541 -5.85 7.41 16.24
N GLY A 542 -5.99 8.72 16.47
CA GLY A 542 -4.89 9.59 16.88
C GLY A 542 -3.84 9.83 15.78
N VAL A 543 -4.22 9.67 14.50
CA VAL A 543 -3.32 9.84 13.35
C VAL A 543 -3.76 11.06 12.54
N PRO A 544 -2.84 11.96 12.11
CA PRO A 544 -3.22 13.14 11.33
C PRO A 544 -3.74 12.76 9.94
N ARG A 545 -4.71 13.54 9.44
CA ARG A 545 -5.21 13.45 8.05
C ARG A 545 -4.15 13.98 7.07
N GLU A 546 -3.22 13.11 6.69
CA GLU A 546 -2.12 13.50 5.80
C GLU A 546 -2.50 13.48 4.31
N GLY A 547 -1.68 14.13 3.49
CA GLY A 547 -1.81 14.06 2.03
C GLY A 547 -1.40 12.69 1.50
N VAL A 548 -2.34 11.76 1.35
CA VAL A 548 -2.05 10.41 0.82
C VAL A 548 -2.14 10.43 -0.73
N PRO A 549 -1.20 9.81 -1.46
CA PRO A 549 -1.35 9.60 -2.91
C PRO A 549 -2.43 8.55 -3.18
N THR A 550 -3.36 8.84 -4.08
CA THR A 550 -4.40 7.88 -4.47
C THR A 550 -3.85 6.83 -5.45
N PRO A 551 -4.49 5.65 -5.56
CA PRO A 551 -4.21 4.64 -6.59
C PRO A 551 -4.05 5.21 -7.99
N ARG A 552 -4.92 6.15 -8.36
CA ARG A 552 -4.80 6.91 -9.61
C ARG A 552 -3.44 7.60 -9.76
N LEU A 553 -2.99 8.32 -8.74
CA LEU A 553 -1.74 9.08 -8.78
C LEU A 553 -0.53 8.15 -8.76
N VAL A 554 -0.56 7.07 -7.98
CA VAL A 554 0.48 6.04 -8.00
C VAL A 554 0.60 5.43 -9.40
N TRP A 555 -0.52 5.06 -10.01
CA TRP A 555 -0.55 4.49 -11.36
C TRP A 555 -0.03 5.47 -12.42
N ILE A 556 -0.43 6.75 -12.35
CA ILE A 556 0.07 7.80 -13.25
C ILE A 556 1.58 7.99 -13.10
N ALA A 557 2.11 7.98 -11.88
CA ALA A 557 3.55 8.11 -11.62
C ALA A 557 4.34 6.97 -12.26
N LEU A 558 3.84 5.73 -12.12
CA LEU A 558 4.45 4.56 -12.74
C LEU A 558 4.34 4.59 -14.28
N LEU A 559 3.22 5.07 -14.83
CA LEU A 559 3.06 5.23 -16.27
C LEU A 559 4.04 6.27 -16.82
N GLN A 560 4.18 7.41 -16.15
CA GLN A 560 5.12 8.45 -16.55
C GLN A 560 6.57 7.95 -16.47
N SER A 561 6.94 7.25 -15.39
CA SER A 561 8.25 6.61 -15.26
C SER A 561 8.52 5.63 -16.42
N SER A 562 7.54 4.79 -16.75
CA SER A 562 7.65 3.83 -17.85
C SER A 562 7.77 4.51 -19.23
N ALA A 563 7.03 5.60 -19.45
CA ALA A 563 7.11 6.39 -20.68
C ALA A 563 8.45 7.13 -20.81
N GLN A 564 8.99 7.65 -19.71
CA GLN A 564 10.32 8.27 -19.68
C GLN A 564 11.42 7.23 -19.95
N ALA A 565 11.31 6.02 -19.39
CA ALA A 565 12.25 4.94 -19.69
C ALA A 565 12.28 4.61 -21.19
N LEU A 566 11.10 4.60 -21.84
CA LEU A 566 10.99 4.43 -23.29
C LEU A 566 11.65 5.57 -24.08
N GLN A 567 11.59 6.81 -23.58
CA GLN A 567 12.24 7.95 -24.23
C GLN A 567 13.78 7.86 -24.16
N HIS A 568 14.33 7.37 -23.04
CA HIS A 568 15.77 7.27 -22.84
C HIS A 568 16.38 6.05 -23.54
N ASP A 569 15.70 4.90 -23.47
CA ASP A 569 16.14 3.66 -24.11
C ASP A 569 14.95 2.94 -24.76
N PHE A 570 14.61 3.41 -25.96
CA PHE A 570 13.46 2.93 -26.72
C PHE A 570 13.57 1.44 -27.03
N LEU A 571 14.72 0.98 -27.52
CA LEU A 571 14.89 -0.39 -27.98
C LEU A 571 14.77 -1.39 -26.83
N HIS A 572 15.52 -1.17 -25.74
CA HIS A 572 15.46 -2.05 -24.58
C HIS A 572 14.07 -2.03 -23.93
N THR A 573 13.46 -0.85 -23.80
CA THR A 573 12.13 -0.72 -23.19
C THR A 573 11.04 -1.35 -24.04
N TRP A 574 11.11 -1.21 -25.38
CA TRP A 574 10.16 -1.80 -26.32
C TRP A 574 10.19 -3.33 -26.27
N THR A 575 11.39 -3.92 -26.28
CA THR A 575 11.55 -5.38 -26.21
C THR A 575 11.10 -5.94 -24.87
N ALA A 576 11.22 -5.16 -23.79
CA ALA A 576 10.77 -5.53 -22.46
C ALA A 576 9.27 -5.29 -22.20
N LEU A 577 8.51 -4.74 -23.15
CA LEU A 577 7.07 -4.57 -22.96
C LEU A 577 6.36 -5.93 -22.91
N PRO A 578 5.43 -6.15 -21.96
CA PRO A 578 4.63 -7.37 -21.86
C PRO A 578 3.49 -7.40 -22.91
N LEU A 579 3.84 -7.10 -24.15
CA LEU A 579 3.05 -7.26 -25.37
C LEU A 579 3.52 -8.47 -26.19
N TRP A 580 4.78 -8.85 -26.03
CA TRP A 580 5.47 -9.84 -26.83
C TRP A 580 5.74 -11.08 -25.99
N ASP A 581 5.34 -12.25 -26.47
CA ASP A 581 5.65 -13.51 -25.78
C ASP A 581 7.13 -13.89 -25.95
N ARG A 582 7.79 -13.39 -27.00
CA ARG A 582 9.17 -13.71 -27.36
C ARG A 582 9.88 -12.46 -27.91
N GLU A 583 11.18 -12.36 -27.65
CA GLU A 583 11.99 -11.20 -28.09
C GLU A 583 11.98 -10.96 -29.60
N TRP A 584 12.05 -12.02 -30.42
CA TRP A 584 12.03 -11.87 -31.88
C TRP A 584 10.70 -11.28 -32.40
N MET A 585 9.59 -11.45 -31.67
CA MET A 585 8.31 -10.83 -32.01
C MET A 585 8.37 -9.33 -31.76
N ALA A 586 9.07 -8.88 -30.71
CA ALA A 586 9.28 -7.46 -30.43
C ALA A 586 10.12 -6.78 -31.51
N TRP A 587 11.19 -7.44 -31.95
CA TRP A 587 12.01 -6.97 -33.07
C TRP A 587 11.25 -6.98 -34.39
N GLY A 588 10.52 -8.07 -34.67
CA GLY A 588 9.66 -8.18 -35.84
C GLY A 588 8.57 -7.10 -35.87
N SER A 589 7.95 -6.78 -34.73
CA SER A 589 6.94 -5.74 -34.63
C SER A 589 7.52 -4.34 -34.78
N ALA A 590 8.70 -4.07 -34.21
CA ALA A 590 9.41 -2.80 -34.43
C ALA A 590 9.76 -2.60 -35.90
N MET A 591 10.33 -3.63 -36.55
CA MET A 591 10.67 -3.60 -37.97
C MET A 591 9.42 -3.40 -38.84
N LEU A 592 8.34 -4.13 -38.55
CA LEU A 592 7.06 -3.96 -39.25
C LEU A 592 6.51 -2.54 -39.08
N PHE A 593 6.53 -2.01 -37.86
CA PHE A 593 6.08 -0.64 -37.59
C PHE A 593 6.89 0.39 -38.38
N LEU A 594 8.22 0.24 -38.42
CA LEU A 594 9.12 1.11 -39.19
C LEU A 594 8.85 1.03 -40.70
N LEU A 595 8.68 -0.19 -41.24
CA LEU A 595 8.36 -0.39 -42.66
C LEU A 595 7.01 0.22 -43.03
N VAL A 596 5.99 0.05 -42.18
CA VAL A 596 4.65 0.64 -42.41
C VAL A 596 4.70 2.16 -42.26
N MET A 597 5.47 2.69 -41.30
CA MET A 597 5.67 4.13 -41.15
C MET A 597 6.34 4.72 -42.40
N LEU A 598 7.40 4.09 -42.89
CA LEU A 598 8.08 4.49 -44.13
C LEU A 598 7.13 4.43 -45.33
N TYR A 599 6.30 3.38 -45.42
CA TYR A 599 5.27 3.27 -46.46
C TYR A 599 4.28 4.45 -46.46
N HIS A 600 3.84 4.91 -45.28
CA HIS A 600 3.00 6.10 -45.17
C HIS A 600 3.73 7.38 -45.57
N LEU A 601 4.96 7.59 -45.09
CA LEU A 601 5.76 8.78 -45.42
C LEU A 601 6.02 8.89 -46.92
N LEU A 602 6.44 7.79 -47.56
CA LEU A 602 6.66 7.73 -49.00
C LEU A 602 5.37 8.01 -49.78
N SER A 603 4.20 7.62 -49.26
CA SER A 603 2.94 7.83 -49.96
C SER A 603 2.62 9.31 -50.18
N PHE A 604 3.10 10.23 -49.35
CA PHE A 604 2.91 11.67 -49.54
C PHE A 604 3.83 12.25 -50.62
N LEU A 605 5.00 11.65 -50.82
CA LEU A 605 5.96 12.07 -51.85
C LEU A 605 5.59 11.54 -53.24
N ILE A 606 4.81 10.45 -53.31
CA ILE A 606 4.44 9.83 -54.59
C ILE A 606 3.22 10.55 -55.21
N PRO A 607 3.38 11.13 -56.41
CA PRO A 607 2.28 11.80 -57.10
C PRO A 607 1.22 10.78 -57.53
N ARG A 608 -0.04 11.23 -57.50
CA ARG A 608 -1.18 10.38 -57.85
C ARG A 608 -1.15 10.02 -59.34
N PRO A 609 -1.31 8.74 -59.72
CA PRO A 609 -1.41 8.33 -61.13
C PRO A 609 -2.61 9.00 -61.83
N ARG A 610 -2.44 9.36 -63.12
CA ARG A 610 -3.48 10.04 -63.92
C ARG A 610 -4.79 9.23 -64.03
N ASN A 611 -4.71 7.90 -64.02
CA ASN A 611 -5.85 6.98 -64.10
C ASN A 611 -6.40 6.56 -62.73
N ALA A 612 -6.08 7.30 -61.67
CA ALA A 612 -6.50 6.93 -60.32
C ALA A 612 -8.01 6.95 -60.00
N PRO A 613 -8.91 7.68 -60.72
CA PRO A 613 -10.34 7.68 -60.40
C PRO A 613 -10.97 6.27 -60.48
N ALA A 614 -11.58 5.80 -59.39
CA ALA A 614 -12.16 4.46 -59.31
C ALA A 614 -13.34 4.26 -60.28
N HIS A 615 -13.49 3.03 -60.79
CA HIS A 615 -14.62 2.63 -61.63
C HIS A 615 -15.95 2.87 -60.91
N ARG A 616 -16.89 3.59 -61.54
CA ARG A 616 -18.08 4.14 -60.87
C ARG A 616 -18.95 3.08 -60.19
N GLY A 617 -19.26 1.97 -60.88
CA GLY A 617 -20.09 0.89 -60.34
C GLY A 617 -19.43 0.16 -59.18
N TRP A 618 -18.14 -0.16 -59.32
CA TRP A 618 -17.33 -0.81 -58.29
C TRP A 618 -17.22 0.06 -57.04
N LYS A 619 -16.95 1.36 -57.24
CA LYS A 619 -16.89 2.33 -56.15
C LYS A 619 -18.16 2.39 -55.33
N ARG A 620 -19.34 2.39 -55.98
CA ARG A 620 -20.63 2.40 -55.28
C ARG A 620 -20.81 1.16 -54.43
N TRP A 621 -20.48 -0.01 -54.98
CA TRP A 621 -20.61 -1.29 -54.28
C TRP A 621 -19.69 -1.37 -53.06
N VAL A 622 -18.39 -1.08 -53.24
CA VAL A 622 -17.44 -1.03 -52.12
C VAL A 622 -17.91 -0.02 -51.08
N GLN A 623 -18.35 1.18 -51.48
CA GLN A 623 -18.79 2.19 -50.53
C GLN A 623 -20.10 1.87 -49.81
N LEU A 624 -20.90 0.92 -50.30
CA LEU A 624 -22.09 0.45 -49.59
C LEU A 624 -21.69 -0.42 -48.40
N VAL A 625 -20.66 -1.26 -48.56
CA VAL A 625 -20.23 -2.25 -47.56
C VAL A 625 -19.43 -1.62 -46.41
N PHE A 626 -18.65 -0.57 -46.69
CA PHE A 626 -17.76 0.05 -45.69
C PHE A 626 -18.41 1.28 -45.03
N PRO A 627 -18.75 1.25 -43.73
CA PRO A 627 -19.45 2.34 -43.05
C PRO A 627 -18.69 3.67 -43.08
N GLY A 628 -19.37 4.73 -43.50
CA GLY A 628 -18.82 6.09 -43.61
C GLY A 628 -17.88 6.30 -44.80
N SER A 629 -17.57 5.27 -45.58
CA SER A 629 -16.62 5.33 -46.69
C SER A 629 -16.88 6.35 -47.80
N PRO A 630 -18.13 6.80 -48.09
CA PRO A 630 -18.34 7.90 -49.04
C PRO A 630 -17.64 9.21 -48.63
N TRP A 631 -17.35 9.39 -47.34
CA TRP A 631 -16.86 10.63 -46.74
C TRP A 631 -15.46 10.53 -46.14
N TYR A 632 -14.73 9.41 -46.31
CA TYR A 632 -13.37 9.29 -45.77
C TYR A 632 -12.42 10.38 -46.28
N GLY A 633 -12.53 10.78 -47.56
CA GLY A 633 -11.73 11.88 -48.12
C GLY A 633 -11.96 13.26 -47.46
N HIS A 634 -13.03 13.42 -46.67
CA HIS A 634 -13.36 14.64 -45.92
C HIS A 634 -13.24 14.45 -44.39
N GLY A 635 -12.75 13.30 -43.92
CA GLY A 635 -12.62 12.97 -42.49
C GLY A 635 -13.92 12.55 -41.79
N TRP A 636 -15.07 13.11 -42.17
CA TRP A 636 -16.37 12.84 -41.52
C TRP A 636 -16.81 11.37 -41.53
N GLY A 637 -16.42 10.62 -42.56
CA GLY A 637 -16.75 9.20 -42.65
C GLY A 637 -16.19 8.36 -41.50
N VAL A 638 -15.14 8.81 -40.84
CA VAL A 638 -14.54 8.09 -39.71
C VAL A 638 -15.36 8.18 -38.45
N LEU A 639 -16.13 9.24 -38.24
CA LEU A 639 -17.05 9.29 -37.10
C LEU A 639 -18.12 8.20 -37.19
N ILE A 640 -18.60 7.91 -38.40
CA ILE A 640 -19.54 6.81 -38.66
C ILE A 640 -18.85 5.46 -38.42
N LEU A 641 -17.63 5.27 -38.93
CA LEU A 641 -16.88 4.04 -38.74
C LEU A 641 -16.55 3.77 -37.25
N VAL A 642 -16.13 4.80 -36.52
CA VAL A 642 -15.88 4.75 -35.07
C VAL A 642 -17.17 4.51 -34.30
N GLY A 643 -18.28 5.15 -34.70
CA GLY A 643 -19.60 4.91 -34.10
C GLY A 643 -20.06 3.46 -34.25
N VAL A 644 -19.84 2.85 -35.42
CA VAL A 644 -20.07 1.42 -35.63
C VAL A 644 -19.20 0.57 -34.71
N ALA A 645 -17.89 0.85 -34.64
CA ALA A 645 -16.97 0.09 -33.79
C ALA A 645 -17.29 0.22 -32.30
N LEU A 646 -17.57 1.42 -31.81
CA LEU A 646 -17.95 1.68 -30.42
C LEU A 646 -19.32 1.08 -30.07
N GLY A 647 -20.31 1.20 -30.96
CA GLY A 647 -21.62 0.57 -30.77
C GLY A 647 -21.52 -0.95 -30.70
N ALA A 648 -20.77 -1.56 -31.62
CA ALA A 648 -20.52 -3.01 -31.62
C ALA A 648 -19.76 -3.46 -30.37
N TRP A 649 -18.73 -2.72 -29.96
CA TRP A 649 -17.96 -3.00 -28.74
C TRP A 649 -18.81 -2.90 -27.47
N SER A 650 -19.58 -1.81 -27.33
CA SER A 650 -20.50 -1.62 -26.20
C SER A 650 -21.55 -2.73 -26.14
N TRP A 651 -22.09 -3.13 -27.30
CA TRP A 651 -23.03 -4.24 -27.39
C TRP A 651 -22.38 -5.58 -26.99
N TYR A 652 -21.15 -5.85 -27.43
CA TYR A 652 -20.38 -7.03 -27.04
C TYR A 652 -20.14 -7.10 -25.52
N GLN A 653 -20.01 -5.96 -24.86
CA GLN A 653 -19.85 -5.86 -23.40
C GLN A 653 -21.18 -6.02 -22.63
N GLY A 654 -22.29 -6.30 -23.32
CA GLY A 654 -23.61 -6.50 -22.72
C GLY A 654 -24.42 -5.21 -22.49
N ASP A 655 -23.94 -4.05 -22.95
CA ASP A 655 -24.72 -2.81 -22.89
C ASP A 655 -25.67 -2.73 -24.09
N GLY A 656 -26.97 -2.86 -23.81
CA GLY A 656 -28.04 -2.76 -24.82
C GLY A 656 -28.06 -1.42 -25.56
N ARG A 657 -27.51 -0.34 -24.98
CA ARG A 657 -27.35 0.96 -25.66
C ARG A 657 -26.38 0.90 -26.83
N GLY A 658 -25.37 0.02 -26.75
CA GLY A 658 -24.41 -0.21 -27.82
C GLY A 658 -25.06 -0.69 -29.11
N MET A 659 -26.07 -1.56 -29.01
CA MET A 659 -26.82 -2.06 -30.17
C MET A 659 -27.53 -0.91 -30.90
N TYR A 660 -28.20 -0.01 -30.16
CA TYR A 660 -28.85 1.15 -30.77
C TYR A 660 -27.82 2.10 -31.42
N GLY A 661 -26.68 2.34 -30.77
CA GLY A 661 -25.59 3.13 -31.34
C GLY A 661 -25.04 2.54 -32.64
N PHE A 662 -24.84 1.22 -32.69
CA PHE A 662 -24.42 0.50 -33.89
C PHE A 662 -25.41 0.64 -35.03
N ILE A 663 -26.71 0.39 -34.77
CA ILE A 663 -27.77 0.49 -35.77
C ILE A 663 -27.88 1.94 -36.28
N ALA A 664 -27.87 2.93 -35.38
CA ALA A 664 -27.95 4.33 -35.75
C ALA A 664 -26.80 4.74 -36.68
N ALA A 665 -25.57 4.32 -36.40
CA ALA A 665 -24.42 4.60 -37.25
C ALA A 665 -24.55 3.96 -38.64
N LEU A 666 -25.08 2.73 -38.73
CA LEU A 666 -25.35 2.07 -40.01
C LEU A 666 -26.48 2.74 -40.80
N VAL A 667 -27.56 3.19 -40.14
CA VAL A 667 -28.64 3.94 -40.80
C VAL A 667 -28.10 5.25 -41.36
N ILE A 668 -27.31 6.00 -40.59
CA ILE A 668 -26.65 7.22 -41.06
C ILE A 668 -25.77 6.93 -42.28
N HIS A 669 -25.00 5.84 -42.25
CA HIS A 669 -24.22 5.39 -43.41
C HIS A 669 -25.09 5.16 -44.64
N LEU A 670 -26.14 4.33 -44.53
CA LEU A 670 -27.02 3.98 -45.64
C LEU A 670 -27.75 5.20 -46.22
N VAL A 671 -28.27 6.09 -45.36
CA VAL A 671 -28.90 7.34 -45.79
C VAL A 671 -27.89 8.23 -46.51
N SER A 672 -26.69 8.39 -45.95
CA SER A 672 -25.64 9.22 -46.58
C SER A 672 -25.21 8.67 -47.95
N TRP A 673 -25.14 7.35 -48.09
CA TRP A 673 -24.83 6.67 -49.33
C TRP A 673 -25.96 6.85 -50.36
N ALA A 674 -27.22 6.67 -49.94
CA ALA A 674 -28.40 6.83 -50.78
C ALA A 674 -28.56 8.29 -51.25
N LEU A 675 -28.37 9.28 -50.39
CA LEU A 675 -28.43 10.70 -50.78
C LEU A 675 -27.35 11.07 -51.80
N ARG A 676 -26.14 10.51 -51.65
CA ARG A 676 -25.02 10.78 -52.56
C ARG A 676 -25.21 10.17 -53.94
N TYR A 677 -25.81 8.99 -54.03
CA TYR A 677 -25.91 8.22 -55.27
C TYR A 677 -27.32 8.14 -55.89
N GLY A 678 -28.36 8.48 -55.12
CA GLY A 678 -29.76 8.49 -55.55
C GLY A 678 -30.18 9.75 -56.32
N ARG A 679 -29.44 10.86 -56.25
CA ARG A 679 -29.75 12.11 -57.00
C ARG A 679 -29.41 12.08 -58.50
N ARG A 680 -29.44 10.92 -59.16
CA ARG A 680 -29.26 10.82 -60.62
C ARG A 680 -30.24 9.84 -61.24
N SER A 681 -31.48 10.28 -61.39
CA SER A 681 -32.46 9.69 -62.31
C SER A 681 -33.40 10.76 -62.91
N THR A 682 -32.92 12.00 -63.08
CA THR A 682 -33.61 13.05 -63.83
C THR A 682 -32.58 13.95 -64.52
N THR A 683 -32.07 13.50 -65.66
CA THR A 683 -31.63 14.31 -66.81
C THR A 683 -31.27 13.37 -67.94
#